data_AF-A0A1D6NNE7-F1
#
_entry.id   AF-A0A1D6NNE7-F1
#
_cell.length_a   1.000
_cell.length_b   1.000
_cell.length_c   1.000
_cell.angle_alpha   90.00
_cell.angle_beta   90.00
_cell.angle_gamma   90.00
#
_symmetry.space_group_name_H-M   'P 1'
#
loop_
_entity.id
_entity.type
_entity.pdbx_description
1 polymer ?
#
loop_
_entity_poly.entity_id
_entity_poly.type
_entity_poly.pdbx_seq_one_letter_code
_entity_poly.pdbx_strand_id
1 'polypeptide(L)'
;MEWTKLVRYLLKFVVAIAWIIILPLTYSSSIKYPSGAGKILNSWIGDWYNQSVYNIAIVIYMVPDILAALFFLLPQLQNVMERSDSRVLVLLMWWIQPRLYVGRGMHGDILSILKYVFFWAVLLISKLAFSFYVEISPLIDPTKFILDQQVGNYEWHQIFPFLPRNLGVVITIWAPIVMVYFMDTQIWYAIFSTVFGGVSGALSHVGEIRTLGMLRARFKSIPEAFSQCNAIKQREQAFEHRSFFRVWNSFINSLREEDFISDREKDMLMAPSYSSNLSIIQWPPFLLASKVPAAVHMAMNSKEGDEHELIEKIKLDGDRYDAVIECYKSLMIILNSLLLDTNDQNIVNDIDKKVTYSMIKKTFLEDFEMAEIGKVSSTLARLLQLLKSEPINDVGERKIVNALQDFMEITTRDFMKDGQSFKDEDERNQRFMNLNMNMIKEDYWREKFVRLHLLLTMKDSAMDVPINLDARRRITFFANSLFMKMPRAPRVHDMISFSVLTPYYNEEVLYSSHDLNRKNEDGISILFYLQKIYPDEWNNFLERIGVESNNEVSIKGRMDDIRLWASYRGQTLARTVRGMMYYRRALELQCYEDMINDQGYGLADLDTAKAARSKAIADIKFTYVVSCQLYGVHKTSKDSRERGLYENILNLMLTYPALRIAYIDEKEVQLRNGKIEKQYYSVLVKGDDEEIYRIRLPGKPTEVGEGKPNNQNHAIIFTRGEALQAIDMNQDNYLEEAFKMRNLLEEFLLTHGKSEPTILGVREHIFTGRAILIIIGV
;
A
#
# COMPACT_ATOMS: atom_id res chain seq x y z
N MET A 1 -29.25 -24.14 7.54
CA MET A 1 -28.73 -23.18 8.55
C MET A 1 -29.73 -22.08 8.89
N GLU A 2 -30.62 -21.68 7.99
CA GLU A 2 -31.62 -20.62 8.22
C GLU A 2 -32.75 -21.02 9.18
N TRP A 3 -33.27 -22.25 9.07
CA TRP A 3 -34.33 -22.76 9.95
C TRP A 3 -33.97 -22.73 11.43
N THR A 4 -32.75 -23.11 11.81
CA THR A 4 -32.30 -23.08 13.21
C THR A 4 -32.11 -21.67 13.75
N LYS A 5 -31.78 -20.70 12.89
CA LYS A 5 -31.75 -19.27 13.26
C LYS A 5 -33.16 -18.73 13.48
N LEU A 6 -34.10 -19.06 12.60
CA LEU A 6 -35.49 -18.61 12.69
C LEU A 6 -36.18 -19.15 13.95
N VAL A 7 -35.99 -20.44 14.26
CA VAL A 7 -36.49 -21.06 15.51
C VAL A 7 -35.92 -20.38 16.74
N ARG A 8 -34.62 -20.05 16.74
CA ARG A 8 -33.98 -19.34 17.86
C ARG A 8 -34.59 -17.96 18.11
N TYR A 9 -34.78 -17.17 17.06
CA TYR A 9 -35.34 -15.83 17.18
C TYR A 9 -36.78 -15.85 17.68
N LEU A 10 -37.60 -16.78 17.18
CA LEU A 10 -38.96 -17.00 17.71
C LEU A 10 -38.94 -17.35 19.19
N LEU A 11 -38.04 -18.25 19.62
CA LEU A 11 -37.97 -18.67 21.02
C LEU A 11 -37.48 -17.54 21.93
N LYS A 12 -36.49 -16.74 21.49
CA LYS A 12 -36.06 -15.53 22.21
C LYS A 12 -37.19 -14.50 22.33
N PHE A 13 -37.99 -14.33 21.27
CA PHE A 13 -39.14 -13.43 21.28
C PHE A 13 -40.22 -13.88 22.26
N VAL A 14 -40.56 -15.17 22.28
CA VAL A 14 -41.49 -15.76 23.26
C VAL A 14 -40.99 -15.57 24.69
N VAL A 15 -39.70 -15.82 24.95
CA VAL A 15 -39.08 -15.60 26.26
C VAL A 15 -39.10 -14.13 26.66
N ALA A 16 -38.86 -13.21 25.73
CA ALA A 16 -38.95 -11.77 26.00
C ALA A 16 -40.38 -11.35 26.38
N ILE A 17 -41.39 -11.83 25.66
CA ILE A 17 -42.81 -11.59 26.01
C ILE A 17 -43.13 -12.14 27.40
N ALA A 18 -42.66 -13.35 27.72
CA ALA A 18 -42.86 -13.94 29.04
C ALA A 18 -42.29 -13.03 30.15
N TRP A 19 -41.09 -12.47 29.97
CA TRP A 19 -40.49 -11.55 30.94
C TRP A 19 -41.17 -10.18 31.02
N ILE A 20 -41.67 -9.66 29.90
CA ILE A 20 -42.49 -8.43 29.86
C ILE A 20 -43.77 -8.60 30.70
N ILE A 21 -44.27 -9.82 30.84
CA ILE A 21 -45.45 -10.13 31.65
C ILE A 21 -45.04 -10.43 33.11
N ILE A 22 -44.04 -11.28 33.32
CA ILE A 22 -43.61 -11.75 34.65
C ILE A 22 -43.04 -10.62 35.50
N LEU A 23 -42.19 -9.73 34.96
CA LEU A 23 -41.54 -8.69 35.76
C LEU A 23 -42.52 -7.63 36.30
N PRO A 24 -43.46 -7.07 35.50
CA PRO A 24 -44.46 -6.15 36.03
C PRO A 24 -45.46 -6.81 36.99
N LEU A 25 -45.84 -8.06 36.73
CA LEU A 25 -46.73 -8.82 37.63
C LEU A 25 -46.08 -9.04 39.00
N THR A 26 -44.83 -9.51 39.02
CA THR A 26 -44.09 -9.72 40.27
C THR A 26 -43.73 -8.40 40.96
N TYR A 27 -43.45 -7.33 40.22
CA TYR A 27 -43.26 -5.98 40.76
C TYR A 27 -44.54 -5.46 41.44
N SER A 28 -45.69 -5.60 40.78
CA SER A 28 -46.99 -5.21 41.35
C SER A 28 -47.29 -5.95 42.66
N SER A 29 -47.02 -7.25 42.71
CA SER A 29 -47.20 -8.07 43.91
C SER A 29 -46.25 -7.71 45.07
N SER A 30 -45.15 -7.00 44.79
CA SER A 30 -44.19 -6.53 45.79
C SER A 30 -44.61 -5.22 46.48
N ILE A 31 -45.59 -4.49 45.91
CA ILE A 31 -46.04 -3.19 46.42
C ILE A 31 -47.16 -3.38 47.44
N LYS A 32 -47.02 -2.77 48.62
CA LYS A 32 -47.94 -2.94 49.76
C LYS A 32 -49.32 -2.30 49.54
N TYR A 33 -49.40 -1.28 48.68
CA TYR A 33 -50.63 -0.60 48.27
C TYR A 33 -50.59 -0.24 46.78
N PRO A 34 -50.90 -1.16 45.85
CA PRO A 34 -50.84 -0.86 44.42
C PRO A 34 -51.98 0.09 44.01
N SER A 35 -51.65 1.13 43.24
CA SER A 35 -52.61 2.09 42.67
C SER A 35 -52.73 1.96 41.15
N GLY A 36 -53.92 2.15 40.58
CA GLY A 36 -54.16 2.10 39.13
C GLY A 36 -53.97 0.70 38.53
N ALA A 37 -53.16 0.58 37.48
CA ALA A 37 -52.89 -0.66 36.75
C ALA A 37 -52.33 -1.81 37.63
N GLY A 38 -51.67 -1.50 38.75
CA GLY A 38 -51.20 -2.50 39.71
C GLY A 38 -52.33 -3.30 40.40
N LYS A 39 -53.54 -2.72 40.55
CA LYS A 39 -54.70 -3.47 41.10
C LYS A 39 -55.20 -4.54 40.14
N ILE A 40 -55.13 -4.27 38.83
CA ILE A 40 -55.56 -5.21 37.77
C ILE A 40 -54.54 -6.36 37.66
N LEU A 41 -53.25 -6.06 37.82
CA LEU A 41 -52.20 -7.08 37.83
C LEU A 41 -52.24 -7.95 39.09
N ASN A 42 -52.51 -7.38 40.27
CA ASN A 42 -52.65 -8.16 41.51
C ASN A 42 -53.88 -9.08 41.51
N SER A 43 -54.98 -8.71 40.84
CA SER A 43 -56.18 -9.57 40.78
C SER A 43 -55.95 -10.87 39.99
N TRP A 44 -54.90 -10.93 39.16
CA TRP A 44 -54.55 -12.12 38.38
C TRP A 44 -53.70 -13.13 39.16
N ILE A 45 -52.98 -12.71 40.20
CA ILE A 45 -52.03 -13.55 40.95
C ILE A 45 -52.49 -13.86 42.39
N GLY A 46 -53.50 -13.14 42.90
CA GLY A 46 -53.91 -13.23 44.30
C GLY A 46 -52.93 -12.51 45.22
N ASP A 47 -53.34 -12.24 46.46
CA ASP A 47 -52.61 -11.42 47.44
C ASP A 47 -51.36 -12.15 48.00
N TRP A 48 -50.40 -12.47 47.14
CA TRP A 48 -49.08 -12.95 47.53
C TRP A 48 -48.14 -11.77 47.69
N TYR A 49 -48.14 -11.18 48.89
CA TYR A 49 -47.18 -10.14 49.23
C TYR A 49 -45.82 -10.78 49.54
N ASN A 50 -44.91 -10.78 48.58
CA ASN A 50 -43.58 -11.32 48.81
C ASN A 50 -42.50 -10.62 47.96
N GLN A 51 -41.79 -9.67 48.58
CA GLN A 51 -40.68 -8.94 47.96
C GLN A 51 -39.54 -9.87 47.48
N SER A 52 -39.44 -11.07 48.07
CA SER A 52 -38.50 -12.11 47.68
C SER A 52 -38.76 -12.67 46.26
N VAL A 53 -40.01 -12.77 45.83
CA VAL A 53 -40.37 -13.37 44.53
C VAL A 53 -39.94 -12.48 43.37
N TYR A 54 -40.11 -11.16 43.51
CA TYR A 54 -39.64 -10.19 42.52
C TYR A 54 -38.10 -10.21 42.40
N ASN A 55 -37.38 -10.25 43.52
CA ASN A 55 -35.93 -10.34 43.51
C ASN A 55 -35.44 -11.65 42.85
N ILE A 56 -36.10 -12.78 43.12
CA ILE A 56 -35.79 -14.08 42.48
C ILE A 56 -36.06 -14.01 40.97
N ALA A 57 -37.17 -13.41 40.54
CA ALA A 57 -37.48 -13.22 39.13
C ALA A 57 -36.43 -12.37 38.40
N ILE A 58 -35.96 -11.28 39.03
CA ILE A 58 -34.84 -10.48 38.51
C ILE A 58 -33.58 -11.32 38.37
N VAL A 59 -33.21 -12.09 39.40
CA VAL A 59 -32.01 -12.93 39.35
C VAL A 59 -32.09 -13.91 38.19
N ILE A 60 -33.20 -14.63 38.03
CA ILE A 60 -33.40 -15.59 36.94
C ILE A 60 -33.35 -14.89 35.57
N TYR A 61 -33.94 -13.70 35.44
CA TYR A 61 -33.88 -12.89 34.23
C TYR A 61 -32.44 -12.52 33.86
N MET A 62 -31.62 -12.16 34.85
CA MET A 62 -30.24 -11.72 34.64
C MET A 62 -29.24 -12.87 34.45
N VAL A 63 -29.54 -14.09 34.90
CA VAL A 63 -28.60 -15.24 34.82
C VAL A 63 -28.03 -15.47 33.41
N PRO A 64 -28.82 -15.51 32.32
CA PRO A 64 -28.28 -15.71 30.97
C PRO A 64 -27.29 -14.63 30.55
N ASP A 65 -27.57 -13.37 30.89
CA ASP A 65 -26.71 -12.23 30.55
C ASP A 65 -25.44 -12.20 31.41
N ILE A 66 -25.54 -12.57 32.70
CA ILE A 66 -24.39 -12.74 33.59
C ILE A 66 -23.49 -13.87 33.10
N LEU A 67 -24.07 -15.00 32.68
CA LEU A 67 -23.32 -16.12 32.11
C LEU A 67 -22.64 -15.71 30.80
N ALA A 68 -23.33 -14.98 29.93
CA ALA A 68 -22.74 -14.44 28.71
C ALA A 68 -21.57 -13.48 29.01
N ALA A 69 -21.74 -12.57 29.97
CA ALA A 69 -20.68 -11.66 30.40
C ALA A 69 -19.49 -12.40 31.03
N LEU A 70 -19.75 -13.45 31.82
CA LEU A 70 -18.71 -14.28 32.43
C LEU A 70 -17.92 -15.06 31.36
N PHE A 71 -18.59 -15.61 30.35
CA PHE A 71 -17.91 -16.26 29.23
C PHE A 71 -17.11 -15.28 28.38
N PHE A 72 -17.62 -14.06 28.18
CA PHE A 72 -16.89 -12.98 27.51
C PHE A 72 -15.59 -12.60 28.25
N LEU A 73 -15.62 -12.56 29.59
CA LEU A 73 -14.43 -12.29 30.42
C LEU A 73 -13.47 -13.48 30.52
N LEU A 74 -13.92 -14.70 30.17
CA LEU A 74 -13.16 -15.95 30.22
C LEU A 74 -13.04 -16.59 28.82
N PRO A 75 -12.30 -15.96 27.89
CA PRO A 75 -12.17 -16.41 26.50
C PRO A 75 -11.61 -17.83 26.37
N GLN A 76 -10.77 -18.27 27.33
CA GLN A 76 -10.23 -19.62 27.34
C GLN A 76 -11.33 -20.68 27.53
N LEU A 77 -12.28 -20.42 28.43
CA LEU A 77 -13.41 -21.31 28.66
C LEU A 77 -14.34 -21.30 27.45
N GLN A 78 -14.59 -20.12 26.88
CA GLN A 78 -15.40 -19.97 25.67
C GLN A 78 -14.79 -20.72 24.49
N ASN A 79 -13.48 -20.60 24.24
CA ASN A 79 -12.78 -21.33 23.18
C ASN A 79 -12.89 -22.86 23.35
N VAL A 80 -12.80 -23.38 24.58
CA VAL A 80 -12.97 -24.81 24.87
C VAL A 80 -14.41 -25.26 24.62
N MET A 81 -15.39 -24.49 25.10
CA MET A 81 -16.81 -24.80 24.90
C MET A 81 -17.19 -24.75 23.42
N GLU A 82 -16.68 -23.76 22.68
CA GLU A 82 -16.93 -23.62 21.25
C GLU A 82 -16.36 -24.80 20.49
N ARG A 83 -15.14 -25.27 20.80
CA ARG A 83 -14.51 -26.43 20.14
C ARG A 83 -15.13 -27.77 20.51
N SER A 84 -15.90 -27.84 21.60
CA SER A 84 -16.58 -29.06 22.00
C SER A 84 -17.72 -29.42 21.05
N ASP A 85 -17.85 -30.72 20.74
CA ASP A 85 -18.99 -31.27 19.98
C ASP A 85 -20.02 -31.97 20.90
N SER A 86 -19.92 -31.76 22.22
CA SER A 86 -20.92 -32.24 23.17
C SER A 86 -22.29 -31.60 22.91
N ARG A 87 -23.33 -32.42 22.75
CA ARG A 87 -24.70 -31.96 22.45
C ARG A 87 -25.23 -30.95 23.47
N VAL A 88 -24.87 -31.11 24.75
CA VAL A 88 -25.30 -30.20 25.84
C VAL A 88 -24.65 -28.83 25.69
N LEU A 89 -23.34 -28.78 25.45
CA LEU A 89 -22.60 -27.53 25.24
C LEU A 89 -23.04 -26.83 23.96
N VAL A 90 -23.30 -27.58 22.89
CA VAL A 90 -23.82 -27.04 21.63
C VAL A 90 -25.20 -26.40 21.82
N LEU A 91 -26.09 -27.00 22.60
CA LEU A 91 -27.42 -26.44 22.88
C LEU A 91 -27.34 -25.19 23.75
N LEU A 92 -26.49 -25.20 24.78
CA LEU A 92 -26.26 -24.03 25.64
C LEU A 92 -25.65 -22.86 24.86
N MET A 93 -24.60 -23.14 24.06
CA MET A 93 -23.99 -22.13 23.19
C MET A 93 -24.98 -21.65 22.15
N TRP A 94 -25.80 -22.51 21.53
CA TRP A 94 -26.83 -22.10 20.56
C TRP A 94 -27.81 -21.07 21.12
N TRP A 95 -28.14 -21.12 22.42
CA TRP A 95 -28.96 -20.10 23.08
C TRP A 95 -28.23 -18.75 23.21
N ILE A 96 -26.97 -18.79 23.62
CA ILE A 96 -26.13 -17.62 23.91
C ILE A 96 -25.60 -16.96 22.62
N GLN A 97 -24.96 -17.72 21.74
CA GLN A 97 -24.29 -17.26 20.52
C GLN A 97 -24.54 -18.20 19.33
N PRO A 98 -24.78 -17.69 18.10
CA PRO A 98 -24.93 -18.57 16.95
C PRO A 98 -23.59 -19.26 16.64
N ARG A 99 -23.64 -20.55 16.29
CA ARG A 99 -22.44 -21.29 15.86
C ARG A 99 -21.96 -20.70 14.54
N LEU A 100 -20.93 -19.86 14.61
CA LEU A 100 -20.17 -19.41 13.45
C LEU A 100 -19.23 -20.54 13.03
N TYR A 101 -19.24 -20.86 11.74
CA TYR A 101 -18.32 -21.86 11.19
C TYR A 101 -16.91 -21.28 11.04
N VAL A 102 -16.83 -20.00 10.64
CA VAL A 102 -15.59 -19.22 10.55
C VAL A 102 -15.33 -18.52 11.88
N GLY A 103 -14.08 -18.53 12.37
CA GLY A 103 -13.71 -17.88 13.63
C GLY A 103 -13.89 -18.71 14.90
N ARG A 104 -14.26 -20.00 14.78
CA ARG A 104 -14.51 -20.89 15.94
C ARG A 104 -13.26 -21.01 16.81
N GLY A 105 -13.36 -20.64 18.08
CA GLY A 105 -12.23 -20.75 18.99
C GLY A 105 -11.06 -19.81 18.68
N MET A 106 -11.32 -18.69 18.00
CA MET A 106 -10.36 -17.62 17.69
C MET A 106 -10.50 -16.39 18.63
N HIS A 107 -11.06 -16.56 19.83
CA HIS A 107 -11.14 -15.44 20.78
C HIS A 107 -9.74 -14.97 21.15
N GLY A 108 -9.56 -13.65 21.17
CA GLY A 108 -8.29 -13.02 21.51
C GLY A 108 -7.85 -13.29 22.95
N ASP A 109 -6.60 -12.97 23.23
CA ASP A 109 -6.02 -13.14 24.56
C ASP A 109 -6.78 -12.36 25.64
N ILE A 110 -6.73 -12.88 26.87
CA ILE A 110 -7.33 -12.24 28.05
C ILE A 110 -6.86 -10.78 28.19
N LEU A 111 -5.59 -10.49 27.89
CA LEU A 111 -5.04 -9.13 27.94
C LEU A 111 -5.71 -8.19 26.91
N SER A 112 -6.03 -8.68 25.71
CA SER A 112 -6.70 -7.89 24.68
C SER A 112 -8.15 -7.60 25.08
N ILE A 113 -8.85 -8.56 25.67
CA ILE A 113 -10.20 -8.37 26.21
C ILE A 113 -10.17 -7.39 27.39
N LEU A 114 -9.21 -7.51 28.30
CA LEU A 114 -9.05 -6.56 29.41
C LEU A 114 -8.79 -5.14 28.92
N LYS A 115 -7.96 -4.96 27.88
CA LYS A 115 -7.76 -3.66 27.23
C LYS A 115 -9.06 -3.11 26.64
N TYR A 116 -9.84 -3.95 25.96
CA TYR A 116 -11.13 -3.57 25.39
C TYR A 116 -12.14 -3.16 26.47
N VAL A 117 -12.27 -3.96 27.53
CA VAL A 117 -13.15 -3.66 28.67
C VAL A 117 -12.70 -2.39 29.38
N PHE A 118 -11.39 -2.21 29.58
CA PHE A 118 -10.83 -1.00 30.18
C PHE A 118 -11.15 0.25 29.35
N PHE A 119 -11.00 0.18 28.02
CA PHE A 119 -11.36 1.27 27.11
C PHE A 119 -12.82 1.70 27.31
N TRP A 120 -13.76 0.75 27.27
CA TRP A 120 -15.19 1.05 27.45
C TRP A 120 -15.53 1.51 28.86
N ALA A 121 -14.91 0.92 29.89
CA ALA A 121 -15.14 1.32 31.26
C ALA A 121 -14.73 2.79 31.49
N VAL A 122 -13.54 3.19 31.03
CA VAL A 122 -13.07 4.57 31.15
C VAL A 122 -13.98 5.52 30.38
N LEU A 123 -14.32 5.20 29.12
CA LEU A 123 -15.21 6.01 28.28
C LEU A 123 -16.59 6.21 28.93
N LEU A 124 -17.23 5.12 29.38
CA LEU A 124 -18.56 5.18 29.96
C LEU A 124 -18.56 5.90 31.31
N ILE A 125 -17.55 5.69 32.16
CA ILE A 125 -17.42 6.38 33.44
C ILE A 125 -17.20 7.88 33.21
N SER A 126 -16.29 8.26 32.32
CA SER A 126 -16.03 9.68 32.03
C SER A 126 -17.25 10.36 31.44
N LYS A 127 -17.96 9.67 30.54
CA LYS A 127 -19.20 10.17 29.93
C LYS A 127 -20.31 10.32 30.95
N LEU A 128 -20.51 9.30 31.80
CA LEU A 128 -21.52 9.34 32.86
C LEU A 128 -21.23 10.48 33.85
N ALA A 129 -19.96 10.68 34.22
CA ALA A 129 -19.56 11.79 35.07
C ALA A 129 -19.88 13.14 34.40
N PHE A 130 -19.49 13.33 33.14
CA PHE A 130 -19.78 14.56 32.40
C PHE A 130 -21.29 14.84 32.30
N SER A 131 -22.08 13.87 31.81
CA SER A 131 -23.53 14.03 31.69
C SER A 131 -24.18 14.22 33.07
N PHE A 132 -23.65 13.60 34.13
CA PHE A 132 -24.15 13.84 35.47
C PHE A 132 -23.99 15.30 35.91
N TYR A 133 -22.79 15.87 35.76
CA TYR A 133 -22.52 17.24 36.20
C TYR A 133 -23.16 18.31 35.29
N VAL A 134 -23.18 18.08 33.97
CA VAL A 134 -23.59 19.10 32.99
C VAL A 134 -25.07 19.00 32.62
N GLU A 135 -25.59 17.78 32.42
CA GLU A 135 -26.98 17.59 31.97
C GLU A 135 -27.91 17.33 33.15
N ILE A 136 -27.59 16.34 33.98
CA ILE A 136 -28.50 15.81 35.01
C ILE A 136 -28.57 16.75 36.22
N SER A 137 -27.43 17.12 36.80
CA SER A 137 -27.38 17.90 38.05
C SER A 137 -28.17 19.21 37.99
N PRO A 138 -28.08 20.03 36.91
CA PRO A 138 -28.86 21.26 36.81
C PRO A 138 -30.37 21.06 36.70
N LEU A 139 -30.81 19.87 36.26
CA LEU A 139 -32.23 19.54 36.07
C LEU A 139 -32.88 18.95 37.33
N ILE A 140 -32.09 18.49 38.30
CA ILE A 140 -32.62 17.85 39.52
C ILE A 140 -33.54 18.82 40.28
N ASP A 141 -33.08 20.05 40.55
CA ASP A 141 -33.83 21.02 41.34
C ASP A 141 -35.08 21.55 40.61
N PRO A 142 -35.02 21.92 39.31
CA PRO A 142 -36.22 22.23 38.53
C PRO A 142 -37.21 21.06 38.46
N THR A 143 -36.72 19.83 38.31
CA THR A 143 -37.59 18.64 38.25
C THR A 143 -38.33 18.41 39.56
N LYS A 144 -37.64 18.53 40.71
CA LYS A 144 -38.26 18.46 42.04
C LYS A 144 -39.30 19.56 42.23
N PHE A 145 -38.96 20.79 41.86
CA PHE A 145 -39.89 21.92 41.94
C PHE A 145 -41.17 21.67 41.14
N ILE A 146 -41.07 21.19 39.89
CA ILE A 146 -42.23 20.90 39.03
C ILE A 146 -43.10 19.76 39.59
N LEU A 147 -42.48 18.74 40.19
CA LEU A 147 -43.18 17.61 40.80
C LEU A 147 -43.92 17.98 42.09
N ASP A 148 -43.39 18.95 42.84
CA ASP A 148 -43.99 19.43 44.10
C ASP A 148 -45.15 20.42 43.89
N GLN A 149 -45.29 21.01 42.69
CA GLN A 149 -46.39 21.90 42.35
C GLN A 149 -47.70 21.14 42.12
N GLN A 150 -48.73 21.47 42.90
CA GLN A 150 -50.09 21.02 42.64
C GLN A 150 -50.80 22.01 41.71
N VAL A 151 -50.70 21.77 40.41
CA VAL A 151 -51.43 22.56 39.41
C VAL A 151 -52.85 22.00 39.29
N GLY A 152 -53.87 22.83 39.52
CA GLY A 152 -55.28 22.50 39.26
C GLY A 152 -55.59 22.39 37.76
N ASN A 153 -56.87 22.27 37.39
CA ASN A 153 -57.33 22.10 35.99
C ASN A 153 -56.54 22.96 35.00
N TYR A 154 -55.80 22.30 34.10
CA TYR A 154 -55.05 22.97 33.03
C TYR A 154 -56.04 23.61 32.03
N GLU A 155 -55.88 24.89 31.71
CA GLU A 155 -56.73 25.60 30.74
C GLU A 155 -56.50 25.16 29.27
N TRP A 156 -55.44 24.39 29.00
CA TRP A 156 -55.04 23.97 27.65
C TRP A 156 -55.04 22.44 27.49
N HIS A 157 -55.19 21.95 26.25
CA HIS A 157 -55.38 20.53 25.94
C HIS A 157 -54.27 19.65 26.54
N GLN A 158 -54.65 18.78 27.47
CA GLN A 158 -53.75 17.76 28.01
C GLN A 158 -53.52 16.66 26.96
N ILE A 159 -52.29 16.56 26.45
CA ILE A 159 -51.88 15.45 25.56
C ILE A 159 -51.90 14.11 26.35
N PHE A 160 -51.68 14.16 27.67
CA PHE A 160 -51.75 12.99 28.57
C PHE A 160 -52.58 13.31 29.84
N PRO A 161 -53.92 13.25 29.78
CA PRO A 161 -54.80 13.68 30.88
C PRO A 161 -54.81 12.75 32.11
N PHE A 162 -54.19 11.57 32.03
CA PHE A 162 -54.25 10.54 33.08
C PHE A 162 -53.00 10.47 33.98
N LEU A 163 -52.01 11.35 33.81
CA LEU A 163 -50.75 11.30 34.55
C LEU A 163 -50.81 12.18 35.81
N PRO A 164 -50.83 11.61 37.03
CA PRO A 164 -50.78 12.39 38.27
C PRO A 164 -49.42 13.11 38.44
N ARG A 165 -49.42 14.27 39.11
CA ARG A 165 -48.22 15.05 39.51
C ARG A 165 -47.33 15.56 38.36
N ASN A 166 -47.90 16.20 37.34
CA ASN A 166 -47.16 16.92 36.28
C ASN A 166 -46.11 16.07 35.52
N LEU A 167 -46.21 14.74 35.59
CA LEU A 167 -45.23 13.79 35.01
C LEU A 167 -45.06 13.98 33.50
N GLY A 168 -46.11 14.37 32.78
CA GLY A 168 -46.04 14.64 31.34
C GLY A 168 -45.07 15.78 31.00
N VAL A 169 -45.06 16.85 31.80
CA VAL A 169 -44.16 18.00 31.61
C VAL A 169 -42.71 17.59 31.89
N VAL A 170 -42.49 16.79 32.93
CA VAL A 170 -41.17 16.24 33.25
C VAL A 170 -40.65 15.38 32.09
N ILE A 171 -41.49 14.50 31.52
CA ILE A 171 -41.11 13.68 30.37
C ILE A 171 -40.74 14.56 29.16
N THR A 172 -41.51 15.61 28.87
CA THR A 172 -41.20 16.53 27.75
C THR A 172 -39.89 17.28 27.95
N ILE A 173 -39.55 17.66 29.19
CA ILE A 173 -38.26 18.31 29.50
C ILE A 173 -37.11 17.32 29.39
N TRP A 174 -37.27 16.10 29.91
CA TRP A 174 -36.20 15.09 29.93
C TRP A 174 -35.96 14.42 28.59
N ALA A 175 -36.97 14.28 27.72
CA ALA A 175 -36.86 13.54 26.47
C ALA A 175 -35.76 14.10 25.52
N PRO A 176 -35.66 15.43 25.27
CA PRO A 176 -34.55 15.98 24.50
C PRO A 176 -33.18 15.72 25.13
N ILE A 177 -33.07 15.80 26.45
CA ILE A 177 -31.80 15.58 27.18
C ILE A 177 -31.35 14.12 27.07
N VAL A 178 -32.28 13.15 27.21
CA VAL A 178 -31.98 11.73 26.97
C VAL A 178 -31.56 11.49 25.52
N MET A 179 -32.17 12.19 24.55
CA MET A 179 -31.78 12.10 23.15
C MET A 179 -30.36 12.66 22.90
N VAL A 180 -30.04 13.82 23.49
CA VAL A 180 -28.70 14.41 23.46
C VAL A 180 -27.68 13.48 24.11
N TYR A 181 -27.99 12.89 25.26
CA TYR A 181 -27.15 11.90 25.93
C TYR A 181 -26.74 10.78 24.98
N PHE A 182 -27.67 10.22 24.19
CA PHE A 182 -27.33 9.17 23.22
C PHE A 182 -26.50 9.69 22.05
N MET A 183 -26.82 10.87 21.50
CA MET A 183 -26.03 11.49 20.42
C MET A 183 -24.59 11.77 20.86
N ASP A 184 -24.39 12.28 22.07
CA ASP A 184 -23.08 12.63 22.61
C ASP A 184 -22.19 11.42 22.85
N THR A 185 -22.76 10.21 23.04
CA THR A 185 -21.94 8.98 23.13
C THR A 185 -21.05 8.77 21.92
N GLN A 186 -21.51 9.16 20.73
CA GLN A 186 -20.72 9.05 19.50
C GLN A 186 -19.53 10.02 19.51
N ILE A 187 -19.73 11.24 20.01
CA ILE A 187 -18.67 12.25 20.13
C ILE A 187 -17.61 11.78 21.14
N TRP A 188 -18.03 11.31 22.31
CA TRP A 188 -17.11 10.76 23.32
C TRP A 188 -16.33 9.56 22.79
N TYR A 189 -17.00 8.66 22.07
CA TYR A 189 -16.33 7.56 21.39
C TYR A 189 -15.30 8.05 20.36
N ALA A 190 -15.64 9.04 19.52
CA ALA A 190 -14.71 9.58 18.52
C ALA A 190 -13.45 10.19 19.18
N ILE A 191 -13.61 10.92 20.29
CA ILE A 191 -12.49 11.50 21.03
C ILE A 191 -11.61 10.40 21.64
N PHE A 192 -12.21 9.47 22.39
CA PHE A 192 -11.45 8.39 23.06
C PHE A 192 -10.77 7.46 22.06
N SER A 193 -11.46 7.07 20.98
CA SER A 193 -10.88 6.25 19.92
C SER A 193 -9.73 6.95 19.22
N THR A 194 -9.80 8.27 19.00
CA THR A 194 -8.70 9.05 18.42
C THR A 194 -7.48 9.10 19.35
N VAL A 195 -7.69 9.32 20.65
CA VAL A 195 -6.59 9.37 21.64
C VAL A 195 -5.93 8.00 21.82
N PHE A 196 -6.72 6.96 22.11
CA PHE A 196 -6.20 5.60 22.27
C PHE A 196 -5.59 5.07 20.97
N GLY A 197 -6.22 5.32 19.83
CA GLY A 197 -5.70 4.96 18.51
C GLY A 197 -4.39 5.69 18.20
N GLY A 198 -4.28 6.98 18.57
CA GLY A 198 -3.06 7.77 18.44
C GLY A 198 -1.90 7.24 19.29
N VAL A 199 -2.15 6.94 20.57
CA VAL A 199 -1.13 6.39 21.48
C VAL A 199 -0.72 4.98 21.06
N SER A 200 -1.68 4.11 20.74
CA SER A 200 -1.40 2.74 20.29
C SER A 200 -0.64 2.74 18.96
N GLY A 201 -0.99 3.65 18.04
CA GLY A 201 -0.29 3.84 16.78
C GLY A 201 1.16 4.28 16.98
N ALA A 202 1.40 5.27 17.84
CA ALA A 202 2.74 5.75 18.17
C ALA A 202 3.62 4.65 18.81
N LEU A 203 3.08 3.89 19.76
CA LEU A 203 3.79 2.76 20.40
C LEU A 203 4.10 1.62 19.40
N SER A 204 3.29 1.50 18.36
CA SER A 204 3.47 0.49 17.32
C SER A 204 4.33 0.99 16.15
N HIS A 205 4.95 2.18 16.28
CA HIS A 205 5.68 2.86 15.20
C HIS A 205 4.85 3.10 13.93
N VAL A 206 3.52 3.05 14.04
CA VAL A 206 2.61 3.23 12.91
C VAL A 206 2.52 4.72 12.57
N GLY A 207 3.06 5.08 11.41
CA GLY A 207 3.10 6.45 10.93
C GLY A 207 4.25 7.28 11.52
N GLU A 208 5.42 6.66 11.74
CA GLU A 208 6.68 7.34 12.07
C GLU A 208 7.14 8.27 10.92
N ILE A 209 6.87 7.88 9.68
CA ILE A 209 7.08 8.67 8.47
C ILE A 209 5.72 9.10 7.94
N ARG A 210 5.41 10.40 7.96
CA ARG A 210 4.14 10.95 7.42
C ARG A 210 4.34 11.96 6.31
N THR A 211 5.52 12.58 6.25
CA THR A 211 5.85 13.63 5.31
C THR A 211 7.12 13.28 4.54
N LEU A 212 7.29 13.87 3.37
CA LEU A 212 8.52 13.72 2.58
C LEU A 212 9.76 14.18 3.36
N GLY A 213 9.63 15.20 4.22
CA GLY A 213 10.71 15.63 5.11
C GLY A 213 11.13 14.54 6.10
N MET A 214 10.17 13.85 6.73
CA MET A 214 10.47 12.71 7.62
C MET A 214 11.07 11.54 6.86
N LEU A 215 10.58 11.27 5.64
CA LEU A 215 11.11 10.21 4.78
C LEU A 215 12.58 10.46 4.47
N ARG A 216 12.95 11.68 4.08
CA ARG A 216 14.34 12.05 3.79
C ARG A 216 15.23 11.91 5.01
N ALA A 217 14.78 12.39 6.17
CA ALA A 217 15.53 12.29 7.42
C ALA A 217 15.79 10.83 7.83
N ARG A 218 14.82 9.93 7.58
CA ARG A 218 14.92 8.51 7.93
C ARG A 218 15.45 7.63 6.82
N PHE A 219 15.61 8.13 5.58
CA PHE A 219 15.97 7.29 4.43
C PHE A 219 17.23 6.47 4.67
N LYS A 220 18.22 7.05 5.35
CA LYS A 220 19.49 6.36 5.67
C LYS A 220 19.34 5.15 6.60
N SER A 221 18.27 5.10 7.38
CA SER A 221 17.95 3.96 8.26
C SER A 221 17.10 2.88 7.59
N ILE A 222 16.55 3.15 6.39
CA ILE A 222 15.71 2.18 5.67
C ILE A 222 16.51 0.97 5.17
N PRO A 223 17.72 1.10 4.58
CA PRO A 223 18.52 -0.05 4.15
C PRO A 223 18.80 -1.02 5.30
N GLU A 224 19.09 -0.49 6.50
CA GLU A 224 19.33 -1.30 7.69
C GLU A 224 18.05 -2.00 8.17
N ALA A 225 16.92 -1.30 8.23
CA ALA A 225 15.64 -1.92 8.55
C ALA A 225 15.27 -3.03 7.54
N PHE A 226 15.54 -2.81 6.26
CA PHE A 226 15.36 -3.80 5.21
C PHE A 226 16.27 -5.02 5.39
N SER A 227 17.54 -4.83 5.77
CA SER A 227 18.46 -5.95 6.02
C SER A 227 18.03 -6.78 7.24
N GLN A 228 17.55 -6.13 8.30
CA GLN A 228 17.04 -6.80 9.50
C GLN A 228 15.82 -7.69 9.23
N CYS A 229 15.00 -7.32 8.23
CA CYS A 229 13.84 -8.10 7.78
C CYS A 229 14.21 -9.31 6.90
N ASN A 230 15.46 -9.40 6.41
CA ASN A 230 15.93 -10.51 5.58
C ASN A 230 16.82 -11.48 6.38
N ALA A 231 16.86 -12.76 6.00
CA ALA A 231 17.65 -13.77 6.71
C ALA A 231 19.18 -13.58 6.58
N ILE A 232 19.65 -12.85 5.57
CA ILE A 232 21.08 -12.68 5.31
C ILE A 232 21.62 -11.60 6.25
N LYS A 233 22.29 -12.01 7.34
CA LYS A 233 23.22 -11.14 8.07
C LYS A 233 24.38 -10.83 7.12
N GLN A 234 24.29 -9.71 6.42
CA GLN A 234 25.35 -9.27 5.54
C GLN A 234 26.56 -8.86 6.40
N ARG A 235 27.75 -9.37 6.07
CA ARG A 235 28.99 -9.11 6.84
C ARG A 235 29.58 -7.73 6.56
N GLU A 236 29.12 -7.03 5.51
CA GLU A 236 29.63 -5.72 5.09
C GLU A 236 28.47 -4.76 4.78
N GLN A 237 28.48 -3.56 5.38
CA GLN A 237 27.46 -2.52 5.20
C GLN A 237 27.27 -2.08 3.74
N ALA A 238 28.34 -2.06 2.94
CA ALA A 238 28.25 -1.67 1.53
C ALA A 238 27.36 -2.60 0.70
N PHE A 239 27.27 -3.87 1.10
CA PHE A 239 26.43 -4.86 0.45
C PHE A 239 24.94 -4.64 0.78
N GLU A 240 24.64 -4.13 1.98
CA GLU A 240 23.26 -3.93 2.46
C GLU A 240 22.56 -2.83 1.67
N HIS A 241 23.30 -1.74 1.46
CA HIS A 241 22.83 -0.61 0.67
C HIS A 241 22.60 -1.01 -0.79
N ARG A 242 23.47 -1.84 -1.37
CA ARG A 242 23.34 -2.27 -2.77
C ARG A 242 22.08 -3.11 -3.01
N SER A 243 21.84 -4.09 -2.14
CA SER A 243 20.66 -4.96 -2.27
C SER A 243 19.38 -4.16 -2.10
N PHE A 244 19.35 -3.24 -1.11
CA PHE A 244 18.23 -2.32 -0.94
C PHE A 244 18.03 -1.41 -2.15
N PHE A 245 19.09 -0.81 -2.71
CA PHE A 245 18.99 0.08 -3.86
C PHE A 245 18.43 -0.61 -5.10
N ARG A 246 18.69 -1.90 -5.32
CA ARG A 246 18.07 -2.65 -6.42
C ARG A 246 16.56 -2.82 -6.23
N VAL A 247 16.14 -3.17 -5.01
CA VAL A 247 14.70 -3.25 -4.65
C VAL A 247 14.03 -1.89 -4.77
N TRP A 248 14.67 -0.85 -4.25
CA TRP A 248 14.23 0.54 -4.36
C TRP A 248 14.09 0.99 -5.81
N ASN A 249 15.10 0.77 -6.64
CA ASN A 249 15.07 1.12 -8.06
C ASN A 249 13.98 0.34 -8.81
N SER A 250 13.74 -0.94 -8.47
CA SER A 250 12.62 -1.69 -9.04
C SER A 250 11.27 -1.10 -8.63
N PHE A 251 11.11 -0.65 -7.40
CA PHE A 251 9.92 0.04 -6.93
C PHE A 251 9.72 1.38 -7.63
N ILE A 252 10.75 2.22 -7.74
CA ILE A 252 10.66 3.50 -8.46
C ILE A 252 10.33 3.29 -9.94
N ASN A 253 10.91 2.27 -10.58
CA ASN A 253 10.55 1.89 -11.94
C ASN A 253 9.07 1.47 -12.06
N SER A 254 8.53 0.72 -11.10
CA SER A 254 7.09 0.40 -11.13
C SER A 254 6.20 1.64 -11.01
N LEU A 255 6.56 2.62 -10.17
CA LEU A 255 5.80 3.87 -10.10
C LEU A 255 5.80 4.62 -11.43
N ARG A 256 6.92 4.57 -12.16
CA ARG A 256 7.02 5.17 -13.50
C ARG A 256 6.22 4.42 -14.55
N GLU A 257 6.28 3.08 -14.55
CA GLU A 257 5.51 2.21 -15.45
C GLU A 257 4.00 2.36 -15.24
N GLU A 258 3.58 2.67 -14.01
CA GLU A 258 2.18 2.94 -13.64
C GLU A 258 1.76 4.41 -13.87
N ASP A 259 2.68 5.26 -14.34
CA ASP A 259 2.50 6.69 -14.65
C ASP A 259 2.26 7.59 -13.43
N PHE A 260 2.64 7.15 -12.23
CA PHE A 260 2.55 7.98 -11.01
C PHE A 260 3.63 9.06 -10.91
N ILE A 261 4.77 8.88 -11.59
CA ILE A 261 5.90 9.83 -11.60
C ILE A 261 6.36 10.09 -13.03
N SER A 262 6.93 11.27 -13.26
CA SER A 262 7.58 11.64 -14.53
C SER A 262 8.98 11.04 -14.68
N ASP A 263 9.56 11.09 -15.88
CA ASP A 263 10.95 10.66 -16.11
C ASP A 263 11.95 11.46 -15.28
N ARG A 264 11.70 12.77 -15.12
CA ARG A 264 12.52 13.63 -14.26
C ARG A 264 12.45 13.23 -12.79
N GLU A 265 11.26 12.93 -12.26
CA GLU A 265 11.11 12.50 -10.87
C GLU A 265 11.71 11.11 -10.64
N LYS A 266 11.58 10.21 -11.62
CA LYS A 266 12.27 8.91 -11.61
C LYS A 266 13.78 9.11 -11.48
N ASP A 267 14.39 9.94 -12.33
CA ASP A 267 15.84 10.20 -12.29
C ASP A 267 16.30 10.75 -10.93
N MET A 268 15.45 11.53 -10.24
CA MET A 268 15.76 12.07 -8.90
C MET A 268 15.65 11.04 -7.77
N LEU A 269 14.75 10.07 -7.91
CA LEU A 269 14.47 9.07 -6.87
C LEU A 269 15.36 7.83 -6.98
N MET A 270 15.87 7.53 -8.18
CA MET A 270 16.73 6.37 -8.43
C MET A 270 18.07 6.47 -7.67
N ALA A 271 18.49 5.36 -7.09
CA ALA A 271 19.84 5.13 -6.60
C ALA A 271 20.75 4.67 -7.76
N PRO A 272 22.07 4.86 -7.69
CA PRO A 272 22.97 4.42 -8.75
C PRO A 272 22.94 2.89 -8.92
N SER A 273 22.78 2.45 -10.16
CA SER A 273 22.57 1.03 -10.52
C SER A 273 23.85 0.19 -10.37
N TYR A 274 25.01 0.84 -10.46
CA TYR A 274 26.32 0.19 -10.49
C TYR A 274 27.16 0.65 -9.31
N SER A 275 27.92 -0.28 -8.71
CA SER A 275 28.99 0.06 -7.78
C SER A 275 30.00 0.89 -8.57
N SER A 276 29.99 2.21 -8.38
CA SER A 276 31.15 2.99 -8.74
C SER A 276 32.31 2.49 -7.87
N ASN A 277 33.54 2.51 -8.40
CA ASN A 277 34.75 2.20 -7.60
C ASN A 277 35.03 3.26 -6.51
N LEU A 278 34.01 4.04 -6.14
CA LEU A 278 34.08 5.08 -5.15
C LEU A 278 33.90 4.46 -3.77
N SER A 279 34.77 4.83 -2.84
CA SER A 279 34.70 4.42 -1.43
C SER A 279 33.55 5.08 -0.65
N ILE A 280 32.58 5.70 -1.33
CA ILE A 280 31.55 6.58 -0.75
C ILE A 280 30.17 6.03 -1.13
N ILE A 281 29.22 6.10 -0.19
CA ILE A 281 27.83 5.73 -0.42
C ILE A 281 27.15 6.82 -1.27
N GLN A 282 26.74 6.45 -2.47
CA GLN A 282 26.07 7.36 -3.40
C GLN A 282 24.56 7.36 -3.16
N TRP A 283 24.08 8.33 -2.38
CA TRP A 283 22.65 8.48 -2.09
C TRP A 283 21.85 8.97 -3.31
N PRO A 284 20.55 8.63 -3.42
CA PRO A 284 19.68 9.18 -4.46
C PRO A 284 19.68 10.72 -4.53
N PRO A 285 19.60 11.33 -5.73
CA PRO A 285 19.71 12.78 -5.88
C PRO A 285 18.72 13.59 -5.04
N PHE A 286 17.49 13.08 -4.83
CA PHE A 286 16.47 13.79 -4.04
C PHE A 286 16.90 14.08 -2.58
N LEU A 287 17.80 13.27 -2.00
CA LEU A 287 18.37 13.50 -0.66
C LEU A 287 19.48 14.56 -0.67
N LEU A 288 20.11 14.76 -1.82
CA LEU A 288 21.25 15.65 -2.04
C LEU A 288 20.83 17.00 -2.64
N ALA A 289 19.53 17.25 -2.75
CA ALA A 289 18.97 18.49 -3.28
C ALA A 289 19.58 19.72 -2.59
N SER A 290 20.00 20.71 -3.39
CA SER A 290 20.64 21.96 -2.95
C SER A 290 21.99 21.81 -2.22
N LYS A 291 22.48 20.59 -1.93
CA LYS A 291 23.74 20.40 -1.18
C LYS A 291 24.96 20.84 -1.97
N VAL A 292 25.09 20.38 -3.22
CA VAL A 292 26.22 20.75 -4.10
C VAL A 292 26.14 22.22 -4.54
N PRO A 293 24.99 22.76 -5.01
CA PRO A 293 24.87 24.19 -5.30
C PRO A 293 25.20 25.08 -4.08
N ALA A 294 24.79 24.69 -2.87
CA ALA A 294 25.16 25.41 -1.66
C ALA A 294 26.66 25.34 -1.38
N ALA A 295 27.32 24.20 -1.62
CA ALA A 295 28.77 24.08 -1.49
C ALA A 295 29.51 24.99 -2.50
N VAL A 296 29.05 25.02 -3.76
CA VAL A 296 29.57 25.93 -4.80
C VAL A 296 29.41 27.40 -4.36
N HIS A 297 28.23 27.78 -3.86
CA HIS A 297 27.97 29.13 -3.37
C HIS A 297 28.82 29.49 -2.14
N MET A 298 29.09 28.53 -1.24
CA MET A 298 30.00 28.72 -0.11
C MET A 298 31.44 28.94 -0.58
N ALA A 299 31.90 28.17 -1.58
CA ALA A 299 33.23 28.32 -2.16
C ALA A 299 33.38 29.69 -2.85
N MET A 300 32.39 30.14 -3.62
CA MET A 300 32.41 31.44 -4.30
C MET A 300 32.62 32.64 -3.36
N ASN A 301 32.15 32.54 -2.13
CA ASN A 301 32.21 33.62 -1.14
C ASN A 301 33.37 33.46 -0.15
N SER A 302 34.20 32.43 -0.29
CA SER A 302 35.35 32.17 0.59
C SER A 302 36.56 32.99 0.18
N LYS A 303 37.35 33.45 1.16
CA LYS A 303 38.56 34.24 0.92
C LYS A 303 39.81 33.39 1.08
N GLU A 304 40.89 33.82 0.44
CA GLU A 304 42.22 33.22 0.61
C GLU A 304 42.59 33.14 2.11
N GLY A 305 43.04 31.96 2.55
CA GLY A 305 43.35 31.67 3.96
C GLY A 305 42.23 31.02 4.78
N ASP A 306 40.96 31.09 4.34
CA ASP A 306 39.80 30.53 5.06
C ASP A 306 39.51 29.05 4.72
N GLU A 307 40.49 28.32 4.16
CA GLU A 307 40.29 26.97 3.61
C GLU A 307 39.83 25.96 4.67
N HIS A 308 40.37 26.05 5.89
CA HIS A 308 39.94 25.22 7.01
C HIS A 308 38.46 25.47 7.34
N GLU A 309 38.03 26.73 7.39
CA GLU A 309 36.65 27.10 7.69
C GLU A 309 35.70 26.65 6.57
N LEU A 310 36.11 26.77 5.31
CA LEU A 310 35.31 26.27 4.17
C LEU A 310 35.14 24.75 4.24
N ILE A 311 36.22 24.00 4.46
CA ILE A 311 36.17 22.54 4.53
C ILE A 311 35.35 22.09 5.75
N GLU A 312 35.52 22.72 6.92
CA GLU A 312 34.67 22.44 8.09
C GLU A 312 33.21 22.76 7.80
N LYS A 313 32.92 23.93 7.22
CA LYS A 313 31.57 24.31 6.83
C LYS A 313 30.94 23.29 5.91
N ILE A 314 31.67 22.73 4.94
CA ILE A 314 31.19 21.69 4.04
C ILE A 314 30.96 20.38 4.81
N LYS A 315 31.93 19.97 5.65
CA LYS A 315 31.89 18.74 6.46
C LYS A 315 30.82 18.71 7.55
N LEU A 316 30.26 19.86 7.96
CA LEU A 316 29.12 19.92 8.88
C LEU A 316 27.93 19.06 8.40
N ASP A 317 27.76 18.92 7.09
CA ASP A 317 26.82 17.97 6.48
C ASP A 317 27.63 16.92 5.74
N GLY A 318 27.74 15.72 6.33
CA GLY A 318 28.52 14.61 5.75
C GLY A 318 28.08 14.28 4.32
N ASP A 319 26.79 14.34 4.01
CA ASP A 319 26.31 14.00 2.66
C ASP A 319 26.69 15.07 1.64
N ARG A 320 26.79 16.34 2.07
CA ARG A 320 27.23 17.40 1.17
C ARG A 320 28.69 17.21 0.80
N TYR A 321 29.53 16.88 1.78
CA TYR A 321 30.94 16.57 1.53
C TYR A 321 31.09 15.37 0.58
N ASP A 322 30.37 14.29 0.85
CA ASP A 322 30.35 13.09 0.02
C ASP A 322 29.84 13.37 -1.40
N ALA A 323 28.78 14.17 -1.55
CA ALA A 323 28.24 14.56 -2.85
C ALA A 323 29.20 15.45 -3.65
N VAL A 324 29.97 16.34 -3.01
CA VAL A 324 31.00 17.13 -3.71
C VAL A 324 32.09 16.22 -4.24
N ILE A 325 32.58 15.27 -3.43
CA ILE A 325 33.58 14.29 -3.88
C ILE A 325 33.04 13.42 -5.01
N GLU A 326 31.79 12.98 -4.89
CA GLU A 326 31.11 12.21 -5.92
C GLU A 326 31.04 12.98 -7.25
N CYS A 327 30.63 14.25 -7.22
CA CYS A 327 30.55 15.09 -8.40
C CYS A 327 31.91 15.22 -9.09
N TYR A 328 32.96 15.52 -8.31
CA TYR A 328 34.32 15.67 -8.84
C TYR A 328 34.84 14.38 -9.46
N LYS A 329 34.76 13.25 -8.75
CA LYS A 329 35.24 11.96 -9.27
C LYS A 329 34.43 11.49 -10.47
N SER A 330 33.10 11.71 -10.46
CA SER A 330 32.24 11.38 -11.61
C SER A 330 32.59 12.22 -12.83
N LEU A 331 32.90 13.51 -12.64
CA LEU A 331 33.37 14.39 -13.71
C LEU A 331 34.68 13.88 -14.31
N MET A 332 35.68 13.54 -13.49
CA MET A 332 36.96 13.03 -13.98
C MET A 332 36.80 11.72 -14.77
N ILE A 333 35.96 10.80 -14.28
CA ILE A 333 35.64 9.55 -14.98
C ILE A 333 34.98 9.83 -16.34
N ILE A 334 34.02 10.77 -16.38
CA ILE A 334 33.33 11.15 -17.62
C ILE A 334 34.31 11.76 -18.61
N LEU A 335 35.12 12.74 -18.20
CA LEU A 335 36.06 13.43 -19.09
C LEU A 335 37.12 12.48 -19.65
N ASN A 336 37.73 11.65 -18.80
CA ASN A 336 38.75 10.68 -19.24
C ASN A 336 38.19 9.62 -20.18
N SER A 337 36.90 9.29 -20.08
CA SER A 337 36.25 8.30 -20.97
C SER A 337 35.69 8.92 -22.25
N LEU A 338 35.36 10.21 -22.21
CA LEU A 338 34.81 10.96 -23.35
C LEU A 338 35.90 11.35 -24.35
N LEU A 339 37.10 11.68 -23.86
CA LEU A 339 38.24 12.09 -24.69
C LEU A 339 38.95 10.87 -25.28
N LEU A 340 39.20 10.88 -26.59
CA LEU A 340 39.98 9.83 -27.27
C LEU A 340 41.47 10.20 -27.42
N ASP A 341 41.77 11.50 -27.50
CA ASP A 341 43.14 11.98 -27.73
C ASP A 341 43.95 11.97 -26.42
N THR A 342 45.13 11.35 -26.47
CA THR A 342 46.00 11.18 -25.30
C THR A 342 46.52 12.52 -24.76
N ASN A 343 46.73 13.52 -25.63
CA ASN A 343 47.14 14.86 -25.22
C ASN A 343 46.05 15.57 -24.41
N ASP A 344 44.80 15.46 -24.84
CA ASP A 344 43.65 16.05 -24.14
C ASP A 344 43.41 15.35 -22.78
N GLN A 345 43.57 14.03 -22.73
CA GLN A 345 43.53 13.27 -21.47
C GLN A 345 44.65 13.68 -20.51
N ASN A 346 45.87 13.96 -21.01
CA ASN A 346 46.97 14.44 -20.17
C ASN A 346 46.66 15.79 -19.54
N ILE A 347 46.02 16.71 -20.26
CA ILE A 347 45.58 18.00 -19.72
C ILE A 347 44.58 17.79 -18.57
N VAL A 348 43.58 16.93 -18.75
CA VAL A 348 42.60 16.61 -17.70
C VAL A 348 43.28 15.97 -16.48
N ASN A 349 44.21 15.05 -16.70
CA ASN A 349 44.98 14.40 -15.63
C ASN A 349 45.90 15.37 -14.89
N ASP A 350 46.45 16.38 -15.56
CA ASP A 350 47.29 17.40 -14.93
C ASP A 350 46.45 18.36 -14.07
N ILE A 351 45.22 18.68 -14.52
CA ILE A 351 44.23 19.38 -13.67
C ILE A 351 43.90 18.54 -12.44
N ASP A 352 43.62 17.24 -12.60
CA ASP A 352 43.34 16.31 -11.49
C ASP A 352 44.49 16.24 -10.47
N LYS A 353 45.73 16.13 -10.95
CA LYS A 353 46.94 16.17 -10.10
C LYS A 353 47.06 17.50 -9.36
N LYS A 354 46.82 18.64 -10.03
CA LYS A 354 46.94 19.95 -9.40
C LYS A 354 45.90 20.12 -8.30
N VAL A 355 44.63 19.80 -8.58
CA VAL A 355 43.55 19.83 -7.58
C VAL A 355 43.90 18.93 -6.38
N THR A 356 44.36 17.70 -6.64
CA THR A 356 44.74 16.75 -5.59
C THR A 356 45.90 17.27 -4.74
N TYR A 357 46.92 17.85 -5.36
CA TYR A 357 48.08 18.42 -4.67
C TYR A 357 47.71 19.62 -3.81
N SER A 358 46.90 20.54 -4.33
CA SER A 358 46.40 21.70 -3.59
C SER A 358 45.55 21.29 -2.38
N MET A 359 44.73 20.25 -2.52
CA MET A 359 43.95 19.69 -1.41
C MET A 359 44.83 19.06 -0.31
N ILE A 360 45.95 18.42 -0.69
CA ILE A 360 46.91 17.84 0.27
C ILE A 360 47.68 18.95 1.00
N LYS A 361 48.09 19.98 0.26
CA LYS A 361 48.86 21.12 0.79
C LYS A 361 48.03 22.16 1.53
N LYS A 362 46.71 22.10 1.41
CA LYS A 362 45.77 23.10 1.93
C LYS A 362 46.03 24.51 1.35
N THR A 363 46.24 24.55 0.04
CA THR A 363 46.47 25.78 -0.75
C THR A 363 45.41 25.93 -1.83
N PHE A 364 44.25 25.27 -1.70
CA PHE A 364 43.22 25.23 -2.74
C PHE A 364 42.62 26.61 -3.03
N LEU A 365 42.44 27.46 -2.01
CA LEU A 365 41.97 28.85 -2.20
C LEU A 365 43.06 29.78 -2.77
N GLU A 366 44.33 29.40 -2.62
CA GLU A 366 45.48 30.17 -3.12
C GLU A 366 45.75 29.84 -4.60
N ASP A 367 45.57 28.58 -5.00
CA ASP A 367 45.90 28.05 -6.34
C ASP A 367 44.78 28.25 -7.39
N PHE A 368 43.55 28.54 -6.95
CA PHE A 368 42.36 28.64 -7.79
C PHE A 368 41.51 29.89 -7.46
N GLU A 369 40.86 30.46 -8.49
CA GLU A 369 40.00 31.63 -8.38
C GLU A 369 38.55 31.19 -8.06
N MET A 370 38.19 31.11 -6.78
CA MET A 370 36.89 30.60 -6.36
C MET A 370 35.70 31.45 -6.80
N ALA A 371 35.89 32.73 -7.12
CA ALA A 371 34.81 33.56 -7.68
C ALA A 371 34.26 32.96 -8.99
N GLU A 372 35.08 32.21 -9.72
CA GLU A 372 34.80 31.68 -11.05
C GLU A 372 34.24 30.24 -11.04
N ILE A 373 34.23 29.55 -9.89
CA ILE A 373 33.69 28.17 -9.77
C ILE A 373 32.21 28.08 -10.16
N GLY A 374 31.45 29.17 -9.97
CA GLY A 374 30.07 29.27 -10.42
C GLY A 374 29.94 29.20 -11.94
N LYS A 375 30.86 29.83 -12.69
CA LYS A 375 30.90 29.75 -14.16
C LYS A 375 31.24 28.34 -14.62
N VAL A 376 32.26 27.72 -14.02
CA VAL A 376 32.65 26.32 -14.25
C VAL A 376 31.46 25.36 -14.04
N SER A 377 30.73 25.51 -12.92
CA SER A 377 29.55 24.70 -12.64
C SER A 377 28.43 24.91 -13.67
N SER A 378 28.23 26.13 -14.15
CA SER A 378 27.18 26.46 -15.12
C SER A 378 27.47 25.91 -16.53
N THR A 379 28.73 25.97 -16.96
CA THR A 379 29.15 25.44 -18.26
C THR A 379 29.19 23.92 -18.26
N LEU A 380 29.60 23.31 -17.14
CA LEU A 380 29.47 21.86 -16.95
C LEU A 380 28.02 21.39 -16.99
N ALA A 381 27.11 22.07 -16.30
CA ALA A 381 25.69 21.74 -16.34
C ALA A 381 25.13 21.80 -17.77
N ARG A 382 25.56 22.79 -18.57
CA ARG A 382 25.21 22.91 -19.99
C ARG A 382 25.77 21.77 -20.83
N LEU A 383 27.04 21.40 -20.64
CA LEU A 383 27.65 20.25 -21.31
C LEU A 383 26.88 18.95 -21.03
N LEU A 384 26.58 18.68 -19.76
CA LEU A 384 25.86 17.47 -19.35
C LEU A 384 24.41 17.46 -19.87
N GLN A 385 23.77 18.62 -19.97
CA GLN A 385 22.44 18.72 -20.59
C GLN A 385 22.49 18.30 -22.06
N LEU A 386 23.49 18.77 -22.82
CA LEU A 386 23.66 18.41 -24.23
C LEU A 386 23.98 16.92 -24.40
N LEU A 387 24.83 16.36 -23.53
CA LEU A 387 25.13 14.92 -23.49
C LEU A 387 23.89 14.06 -23.16
N LYS A 388 22.89 14.62 -22.44
CA LYS A 388 21.62 13.95 -22.14
C LYS A 388 20.62 14.03 -23.29
N SER A 389 20.49 15.18 -23.96
CA SER A 389 19.30 15.51 -24.77
C SER A 389 19.49 15.52 -26.28
N GLU A 390 20.70 15.66 -26.81
CA GLU A 390 20.89 15.84 -28.26
C GLU A 390 20.99 14.50 -29.01
N PRO A 391 20.29 14.35 -30.15
CA PRO A 391 20.48 13.21 -31.04
C PRO A 391 21.90 13.24 -31.64
N ILE A 392 22.50 12.07 -31.79
CA ILE A 392 23.87 11.92 -32.29
C ILE A 392 23.86 12.12 -33.82
N ASN A 393 23.85 13.39 -34.22
CA ASN A 393 23.98 13.88 -35.58
C ASN A 393 25.14 14.88 -35.63
N ASP A 394 25.71 15.17 -36.80
CA ASP A 394 26.84 16.10 -36.99
C ASP A 394 26.65 17.47 -36.31
N VAL A 395 25.40 17.96 -36.24
CA VAL A 395 25.05 19.23 -35.57
C VAL A 395 25.11 19.10 -34.04
N GLY A 396 24.64 17.97 -33.49
CA GLY A 396 24.68 17.69 -32.05
C GLY A 396 26.12 17.49 -31.56
N GLU A 397 26.93 16.80 -32.34
CA GLU A 397 28.36 16.61 -32.07
C GLU A 397 29.10 17.95 -31.97
N ARG A 398 28.91 18.85 -32.94
CA ARG A 398 29.52 20.20 -32.89
C ARG A 398 29.10 20.99 -31.65
N LYS A 399 27.83 20.91 -31.24
CA LYS A 399 27.36 21.57 -30.01
C LYS A 399 28.05 21.01 -28.76
N ILE A 400 28.24 19.70 -28.69
CA ILE A 400 28.91 19.03 -27.57
C ILE A 400 30.39 19.43 -27.53
N VAL A 401 31.08 19.41 -28.68
CA VAL A 401 32.49 19.85 -28.80
C VAL A 401 32.63 21.29 -28.34
N ASN A 402 31.79 22.20 -28.84
CA ASN A 402 31.83 23.61 -28.43
C ASN A 402 31.57 23.78 -26.93
N ALA A 403 30.60 23.05 -26.36
CA ALA A 403 30.32 23.14 -24.94
C ALA A 403 31.46 22.58 -24.06
N LEU A 404 32.16 21.55 -24.53
CA LEU A 404 33.33 20.98 -23.87
C LEU A 404 34.52 21.94 -23.94
N GLN A 405 34.78 22.54 -25.10
CA GLN A 405 35.82 23.55 -25.28
C GLN A 405 35.57 24.77 -24.38
N ASP A 406 34.33 25.28 -24.35
CA ASP A 406 33.94 26.37 -23.44
C ASP A 406 34.17 26.01 -21.97
N PHE A 407 33.84 24.77 -21.57
CA PHE A 407 34.06 24.28 -20.21
C PHE A 407 35.56 24.20 -19.87
N MET A 408 36.37 23.64 -20.76
CA MET A 408 37.82 23.51 -20.56
C MET A 408 38.53 24.86 -20.59
N GLU A 409 38.08 25.81 -21.41
CA GLU A 409 38.64 27.16 -21.48
C GLU A 409 38.40 27.92 -20.18
N ILE A 410 37.16 27.93 -19.66
CA ILE A 410 36.85 28.60 -18.39
C ILE A 410 37.60 27.93 -17.23
N THR A 411 37.68 26.60 -17.23
CA THR A 411 38.39 25.86 -16.18
C THR A 411 39.88 26.17 -16.16
N THR A 412 40.51 26.29 -17.34
CA THR A 412 41.96 26.52 -17.44
C THR A 412 42.35 27.98 -17.38
N ARG A 413 41.54 28.92 -17.91
CA ARG A 413 41.91 30.35 -17.95
C ARG A 413 41.37 31.16 -16.79
N ASP A 414 40.13 30.93 -16.41
CA ASP A 414 39.43 31.79 -15.47
C ASP A 414 39.49 31.21 -14.05
N PHE A 415 39.42 29.88 -13.91
CA PHE A 415 39.42 29.21 -12.61
C PHE A 415 40.83 28.88 -12.07
N MET A 416 41.81 28.60 -12.92
CA MET A 416 43.19 28.27 -12.51
C MET A 416 44.10 29.49 -12.53
N LYS A 417 44.69 29.89 -11.40
CA LYS A 417 45.58 31.06 -11.33
C LYS A 417 46.88 30.90 -12.12
N ASP A 418 47.46 29.69 -12.15
CA ASP A 418 48.63 29.37 -13.03
C ASP A 418 48.23 28.83 -14.42
N GLY A 419 46.98 29.01 -14.83
CA GLY A 419 46.44 28.48 -16.09
C GLY A 419 47.15 28.94 -17.36
N GLN A 420 47.97 29.99 -17.26
CA GLN A 420 48.73 30.57 -18.36
C GLN A 420 49.85 29.66 -18.91
N SER A 421 50.18 28.55 -18.22
CA SER A 421 51.24 27.62 -18.64
C SER A 421 50.83 26.61 -19.73
N PHE A 422 49.55 26.58 -20.15
CA PHE A 422 49.04 25.72 -21.23
C PHE A 422 48.98 26.43 -22.61
N LYS A 423 49.71 27.53 -22.77
CA LYS A 423 49.74 28.36 -23.98
C LYS A 423 50.60 27.71 -25.07
N ASP A 424 49.93 27.17 -26.09
CA ASP A 424 50.39 27.25 -27.48
C ASP A 424 49.22 27.83 -28.31
N GLU A 425 49.40 29.01 -28.90
CA GLU A 425 48.35 29.74 -29.62
C GLU A 425 48.02 29.12 -30.99
N ASP A 426 48.87 28.23 -31.52
CA ASP A 426 48.74 27.66 -32.87
C ASP A 426 47.87 26.38 -32.96
N GLU A 427 47.49 25.75 -31.84
CA GLU A 427 46.68 24.51 -31.81
C GLU A 427 45.20 24.71 -31.40
N ARG A 428 44.73 25.96 -31.33
CA ARG A 428 43.36 26.30 -30.88
C ARG A 428 42.23 25.57 -31.61
N ASN A 429 42.44 25.21 -32.88
CA ASN A 429 41.41 24.62 -33.72
C ASN A 429 41.42 23.08 -33.76
N GLN A 430 42.28 22.40 -32.98
CA GLN A 430 42.42 20.93 -33.05
C GLN A 430 42.22 20.19 -31.71
N ARG A 431 42.14 20.89 -30.56
CA ARG A 431 41.98 20.26 -29.23
C ARG A 431 40.52 19.99 -28.86
N PHE A 432 40.28 18.89 -28.15
CA PHE A 432 38.97 18.42 -27.66
C PHE A 432 37.92 18.14 -28.76
N MET A 433 38.37 17.84 -29.98
CA MET A 433 37.48 17.54 -31.11
C MET A 433 37.10 16.06 -31.19
N ASN A 434 38.02 15.16 -30.84
CA ASN A 434 37.84 13.73 -31.03
C ASN A 434 37.20 13.09 -29.79
N LEU A 435 35.88 12.91 -29.85
CA LEU A 435 35.08 12.44 -28.72
C LEU A 435 34.53 11.04 -28.96
N ASN A 436 34.47 10.23 -27.90
CA ASN A 436 33.83 8.92 -27.94
C ASN A 436 32.31 9.05 -27.97
N MET A 437 31.73 9.28 -29.15
CA MET A 437 30.27 9.43 -29.32
C MET A 437 29.49 8.14 -29.07
N ASN A 438 30.13 6.97 -29.12
CA ASN A 438 29.49 5.70 -28.79
C ASN A 438 29.13 5.58 -27.31
N MET A 439 29.90 6.24 -26.44
CA MET A 439 29.66 6.36 -25.00
C MET A 439 28.26 6.92 -24.69
N ILE A 440 27.77 7.87 -25.49
CA ILE A 440 26.46 8.54 -25.28
C ILE A 440 25.28 7.58 -25.51
N LYS A 441 25.49 6.51 -26.30
CA LYS A 441 24.46 5.51 -26.59
C LYS A 441 24.31 4.49 -25.46
N GLU A 442 25.32 4.33 -24.61
CA GLU A 442 25.29 3.35 -23.52
C GLU A 442 24.47 3.87 -22.33
N ASP A 443 23.54 3.04 -21.84
CA ASP A 443 22.67 3.37 -20.71
C ASP A 443 23.47 3.70 -19.43
N TYR A 444 24.61 3.03 -19.24
CA TYR A 444 25.51 3.26 -18.12
C TYR A 444 26.00 4.72 -18.04
N TRP A 445 26.41 5.29 -19.17
CA TRP A 445 26.91 6.65 -19.24
C TRP A 445 25.79 7.68 -19.20
N ARG A 446 24.66 7.37 -19.83
CA ARG A 446 23.43 8.18 -19.73
C ARG A 446 23.01 8.36 -18.27
N GLU A 447 22.99 7.29 -17.49
CA GLU A 447 22.69 7.36 -16.05
C GLU A 447 23.65 8.31 -15.30
N LYS A 448 24.95 8.26 -15.61
CA LYS A 448 25.96 9.14 -15.00
C LYS A 448 25.79 10.61 -15.41
N PHE A 449 25.52 10.89 -16.68
CA PHE A 449 25.30 12.26 -17.16
C PHE A 449 24.09 12.88 -16.48
N VAL A 450 22.98 12.13 -16.44
CA VAL A 450 21.74 12.54 -15.77
C VAL A 450 22.00 12.80 -14.29
N ARG A 451 22.66 11.87 -13.61
CA ARG A 451 22.95 11.98 -12.17
C ARG A 451 23.83 13.18 -11.85
N LEU A 452 24.94 13.35 -12.56
CA LEU A 452 25.84 14.49 -12.33
C LEU A 452 25.14 15.82 -12.64
N HIS A 453 24.35 15.88 -13.70
CA HIS A 453 23.55 17.07 -14.02
C HIS A 453 22.55 17.39 -12.91
N LEU A 454 21.86 16.38 -12.36
CA LEU A 454 20.93 16.58 -11.24
C LEU A 454 21.63 17.07 -9.98
N LEU A 455 22.78 16.51 -9.61
CA LEU A 455 23.54 16.95 -8.44
C LEU A 455 23.94 18.42 -8.55
N LEU A 456 24.33 18.89 -9.74
CA LEU A 456 24.75 20.27 -9.97
C LEU A 456 23.59 21.28 -10.07
N THR A 457 22.40 20.83 -10.51
CA THR A 457 21.29 21.74 -10.86
C THR A 457 20.09 21.67 -9.91
N MET A 458 19.97 20.62 -9.09
CA MET A 458 18.83 20.45 -8.18
C MET A 458 18.80 21.53 -7.09
N LYS A 459 17.69 22.25 -7.05
CA LYS A 459 17.34 23.25 -6.03
C LYS A 459 16.24 22.73 -5.10
N ASP A 460 15.79 23.57 -4.17
CA ASP A 460 14.80 23.24 -3.14
C ASP A 460 13.44 22.78 -3.67
N SER A 461 13.08 23.09 -4.92
CA SER A 461 11.85 22.57 -5.55
C SER A 461 11.81 21.05 -5.65
N ALA A 462 12.96 20.38 -5.54
CA ALA A 462 13.02 18.93 -5.46
C ALA A 462 12.62 18.38 -4.09
N MET A 463 12.34 19.23 -3.08
CA MET A 463 11.88 18.82 -1.75
C MET A 463 10.51 18.14 -1.77
N ASP A 464 9.67 18.51 -2.74
CA ASP A 464 8.30 18.03 -2.88
C ASP A 464 8.16 16.83 -3.84
N VAL A 465 9.27 16.21 -4.25
CA VAL A 465 9.28 15.04 -5.15
C VAL A 465 9.08 13.74 -4.35
N PRO A 466 8.21 12.80 -4.83
CA PRO A 466 7.33 12.92 -6.00
C PRO A 466 6.11 13.80 -5.73
N ILE A 467 5.57 14.47 -6.75
CA ILE A 467 4.42 15.39 -6.63
C ILE A 467 3.11 14.62 -6.41
N ASN A 468 2.93 13.49 -7.10
CA ASN A 468 1.71 12.68 -7.04
C ASN A 468 1.44 12.15 -5.62
N LEU A 469 0.20 12.32 -5.15
CA LEU A 469 -0.19 11.96 -3.78
C LEU A 469 -0.15 10.45 -3.53
N ASP A 470 -0.52 9.63 -4.52
CA ASP A 470 -0.48 8.17 -4.40
C ASP A 470 0.95 7.63 -4.40
N ALA A 471 1.85 8.20 -5.21
CA ALA A 471 3.28 7.91 -5.13
C ALA A 471 3.86 8.22 -3.74
N ARG A 472 3.54 9.41 -3.19
CA ARG A 472 3.95 9.80 -1.82
C ARG A 472 3.43 8.81 -0.78
N ARG A 473 2.15 8.44 -0.89
CA ARG A 473 1.49 7.48 0.02
C ARG A 473 2.17 6.11 -0.04
N ARG A 474 2.40 5.56 -1.24
CA ARG A 474 3.04 4.26 -1.46
C ARG A 474 4.47 4.23 -0.92
N ILE A 475 5.29 5.23 -1.25
CA ILE A 475 6.67 5.33 -0.74
C ILE A 475 6.69 5.42 0.79
N THR A 476 5.84 6.28 1.36
CA THR A 476 5.75 6.46 2.81
C THR A 476 5.26 5.19 3.50
N PHE A 477 4.30 4.48 2.91
CA PHE A 477 3.79 3.23 3.43
C PHE A 477 4.85 2.12 3.42
N PHE A 478 5.55 1.94 2.30
CA PHE A 478 6.66 1.00 2.19
C PHE A 478 7.73 1.28 3.23
N ALA A 479 8.20 2.53 3.33
CA ALA A 479 9.21 2.93 4.30
C ALA A 479 8.77 2.64 5.74
N ASN A 480 7.56 3.03 6.13
CA ASN A 480 7.02 2.75 7.48
C ASN A 480 6.93 1.26 7.78
N SER A 481 6.48 0.48 6.80
CA SER A 481 6.25 -0.96 7.01
C SER A 481 7.52 -1.71 7.34
N LEU A 482 8.69 -1.26 6.85
CA LEU A 482 9.99 -1.88 7.15
C LEU A 482 10.44 -1.69 8.61
N PHE A 483 9.92 -0.68 9.30
CA PHE A 483 10.15 -0.48 10.74
C PHE A 483 9.14 -1.21 11.61
N MET A 484 8.11 -1.81 11.02
CA MET A 484 7.18 -2.66 11.76
C MET A 484 7.83 -3.99 12.10
N LYS A 485 7.42 -4.56 13.23
CA LYS A 485 7.84 -5.92 13.61
C LYS A 485 7.31 -6.92 12.60
N MET A 486 8.22 -7.57 11.87
CA MET A 486 7.91 -8.66 10.95
C MET A 486 8.92 -9.82 11.12
N PRO A 487 8.55 -11.07 10.77
CA PRO A 487 9.46 -12.20 10.76
C PRO A 487 10.58 -11.99 9.75
N ARG A 488 11.71 -12.67 9.96
CA ARG A 488 12.82 -12.63 9.00
C ARG A 488 12.52 -13.51 7.81
N ALA A 489 12.56 -12.95 6.61
CA ALA A 489 12.31 -13.68 5.37
C ALA A 489 13.45 -14.68 5.07
N PRO A 490 13.15 -15.95 4.75
CA PRO A 490 14.13 -16.90 4.25
C PRO A 490 14.54 -16.57 2.81
N ARG A 491 15.51 -17.32 2.28
CA ARG A 491 15.85 -17.28 0.85
C ARG A 491 14.65 -17.67 0.01
N VAL A 492 14.54 -17.13 -1.21
CA VAL A 492 13.43 -17.48 -2.13
C VAL A 492 13.37 -18.98 -2.41
N HIS A 493 14.51 -19.67 -2.42
CA HIS A 493 14.55 -21.12 -2.56
C HIS A 493 13.85 -21.86 -1.39
N ASP A 494 13.99 -21.36 -0.17
CA ASP A 494 13.55 -22.03 1.06
C ASP A 494 12.17 -21.57 1.55
N MET A 495 11.62 -20.50 0.96
CA MET A 495 10.31 -19.98 1.34
C MET A 495 9.17 -20.96 1.05
N ILE A 496 8.07 -20.79 1.80
CA ILE A 496 6.78 -21.42 1.50
C ILE A 496 6.31 -21.05 0.09
N SER A 497 5.90 -22.06 -0.67
CA SER A 497 5.27 -21.86 -1.98
C SER A 497 3.79 -21.47 -1.82
N PHE A 498 3.28 -20.60 -2.69
CA PHE A 498 1.90 -20.13 -2.57
C PHE A 498 1.20 -19.89 -3.90
N SER A 499 -0.13 -19.97 -3.84
CA SER A 499 -1.03 -19.61 -4.94
C SER A 499 -1.89 -18.41 -4.62
N VAL A 500 -2.22 -17.62 -5.64
CA VAL A 500 -3.33 -16.67 -5.57
C VAL A 500 -4.50 -17.21 -6.39
N LEU A 501 -5.73 -17.04 -5.89
CA LEU A 501 -6.95 -17.49 -6.54
C LEU A 501 -8.00 -16.37 -6.59
N THR A 502 -8.38 -15.96 -7.80
CA THR A 502 -9.34 -14.87 -8.04
C THR A 502 -10.59 -15.38 -8.77
N PRO A 503 -11.82 -15.08 -8.30
CA PRO A 503 -13.03 -15.34 -9.07
C PRO A 503 -13.18 -14.29 -10.17
N TYR A 504 -13.54 -14.71 -11.37
CA TYR A 504 -13.93 -13.83 -12.47
C TYR A 504 -15.18 -14.39 -13.14
N TYR A 505 -16.17 -13.54 -13.42
CA TYR A 505 -17.40 -13.97 -14.07
C TYR A 505 -17.52 -13.38 -15.48
N ASN A 506 -17.89 -12.11 -15.59
CA ASN A 506 -18.16 -11.44 -16.86
C ASN A 506 -17.88 -9.93 -16.80
N GLU A 507 -17.08 -9.50 -15.85
CA GLU A 507 -16.65 -8.12 -15.70
C GLU A 507 -15.72 -7.72 -16.86
N GLU A 508 -15.51 -6.42 -17.07
CA GLU A 508 -14.62 -5.98 -18.15
C GLU A 508 -13.16 -6.38 -17.87
N VAL A 509 -12.51 -7.01 -18.85
CA VAL A 509 -11.08 -7.39 -18.74
C VAL A 509 -10.19 -6.19 -19.03
N LEU A 510 -10.49 -5.51 -20.14
CA LEU A 510 -9.90 -4.26 -20.60
C LEU A 510 -11.02 -3.42 -21.20
N TYR A 511 -11.04 -2.12 -20.91
CA TYR A 511 -12.00 -1.23 -21.56
C TYR A 511 -11.82 -1.24 -23.08
N SER A 512 -12.94 -1.31 -23.80
CA SER A 512 -12.94 -1.15 -25.25
C SER A 512 -12.82 0.32 -25.64
N SER A 513 -12.33 0.59 -26.84
CA SER A 513 -12.30 1.97 -27.39
C SER A 513 -13.70 2.59 -27.43
N HIS A 514 -14.72 1.77 -27.70
CA HIS A 514 -16.11 2.22 -27.69
C HIS A 514 -16.54 2.65 -26.29
N ASP A 515 -16.28 1.85 -25.25
CA ASP A 515 -16.72 2.16 -23.89
C ASP A 515 -16.03 3.40 -23.31
N LEU A 516 -14.75 3.59 -23.64
CA LEU A 516 -14.00 4.77 -23.22
C LEU A 516 -14.53 6.09 -23.79
N ASN A 517 -15.05 6.03 -25.02
CA ASN A 517 -15.54 7.20 -25.75
C ASN A 517 -17.06 7.37 -25.65
N ARG A 518 -17.77 6.34 -25.18
CA ARG A 518 -19.21 6.39 -24.94
C ARG A 518 -19.52 7.46 -23.90
N LYS A 519 -20.45 8.35 -24.23
CA LYS A 519 -20.91 9.40 -23.34
C LYS A 519 -22.04 8.87 -22.46
N ASN A 520 -21.98 9.18 -21.16
CA ASN A 520 -23.06 8.94 -20.21
C ASN A 520 -24.21 9.97 -20.41
N GLU A 521 -25.26 9.89 -19.59
CA GLU A 521 -26.42 10.79 -19.63
C GLU A 521 -26.02 12.28 -19.55
N ASP A 522 -24.94 12.60 -18.82
CA ASP A 522 -24.38 13.94 -18.68
C ASP A 522 -23.45 14.36 -19.84
N GLY A 523 -23.30 13.54 -20.88
CA GLY A 523 -22.41 13.82 -22.02
C GLY A 523 -20.92 13.58 -21.76
N ILE A 524 -20.57 13.05 -20.59
CA ILE A 524 -19.18 12.80 -20.15
C ILE A 524 -18.77 11.37 -20.53
N SER A 525 -17.59 11.21 -21.13
CA SER A 525 -16.99 9.89 -21.41
C SER A 525 -16.06 9.43 -20.29
N ILE A 526 -15.85 8.12 -20.16
CA ILE A 526 -14.95 7.54 -19.15
C ILE A 526 -13.52 8.09 -19.34
N LEU A 527 -13.04 8.17 -20.58
CA LEU A 527 -11.70 8.69 -20.85
C LEU A 527 -11.55 10.15 -20.42
N PHE A 528 -12.53 11.00 -20.74
CA PHE A 528 -12.51 12.40 -20.33
C PHE A 528 -12.54 12.54 -18.80
N TYR A 529 -13.34 11.71 -18.13
CA TYR A 529 -13.42 11.67 -16.67
C TYR A 529 -12.07 11.30 -16.04
N LEU A 530 -11.41 10.24 -16.52
CA LEU A 530 -10.11 9.80 -16.01
C LEU A 530 -9.02 10.86 -16.22
N GLN A 531 -8.99 11.52 -17.40
CA GLN A 531 -8.05 12.61 -17.68
C GLN A 531 -8.23 13.80 -16.71
N LYS A 532 -9.46 14.08 -16.29
CA LYS A 532 -9.75 15.18 -15.34
C LYS A 532 -9.42 14.83 -13.90
N ILE A 533 -9.52 13.56 -13.53
CA ILE A 533 -9.26 13.08 -12.17
C ILE A 533 -7.78 12.81 -11.90
N TYR A 534 -7.03 12.44 -12.94
CA TYR A 534 -5.61 12.10 -12.89
C TYR A 534 -4.81 12.90 -13.94
N PRO A 535 -4.80 14.25 -13.87
CA PRO A 535 -4.16 15.08 -14.90
C PRO A 535 -2.63 14.93 -14.92
N ASP A 536 -2.02 14.76 -13.75
CA ASP A 536 -0.59 14.50 -13.58
C ASP A 536 -0.20 13.13 -14.16
N GLU A 537 -0.97 12.09 -13.84
CA GLU A 537 -0.69 10.74 -14.36
C GLU A 537 -0.93 10.63 -15.87
N TRP A 538 -1.88 11.39 -16.42
CA TRP A 538 -2.08 11.49 -17.86
C TRP A 538 -0.87 12.13 -18.56
N ASN A 539 -0.29 13.19 -17.98
CA ASN A 539 0.91 13.82 -18.53
C ASN A 539 2.12 12.87 -18.47
N ASN A 540 2.29 12.14 -17.37
CA ASN A 540 3.36 11.13 -17.24
C ASN A 540 3.18 9.97 -18.23
N PHE A 541 1.94 9.59 -18.50
CA PHE A 541 1.59 8.60 -19.54
C PHE A 541 1.98 9.09 -20.93
N LEU A 542 1.60 10.33 -21.28
CA LEU A 542 1.95 10.94 -22.56
C LEU A 542 3.47 11.05 -22.74
N GLU A 543 4.19 11.46 -21.69
CA GLU A 543 5.66 11.45 -21.64
C GLU A 543 6.21 10.04 -21.94
N ARG A 544 5.63 8.99 -21.34
CA ARG A 544 6.10 7.60 -21.50
C ARG A 544 5.97 7.09 -22.93
N ILE A 545 4.86 7.40 -23.57
CA ILE A 545 4.59 6.95 -24.95
C ILE A 545 5.25 7.83 -26.01
N GLY A 546 5.91 8.92 -25.59
CA GLY A 546 6.60 9.87 -26.46
C GLY A 546 5.66 10.76 -27.27
N VAL A 547 4.49 11.11 -26.72
CA VAL A 547 3.46 11.88 -27.42
C VAL A 547 3.26 13.24 -26.74
N GLU A 548 3.30 14.31 -27.52
CA GLU A 548 3.01 15.66 -27.01
C GLU A 548 1.51 15.84 -26.72
N SER A 549 1.18 16.52 -25.61
CA SER A 549 -0.19 16.75 -25.16
C SER A 549 -1.08 17.48 -26.16
N ASN A 550 -0.48 18.25 -27.07
CA ASN A 550 -1.19 19.12 -28.00
C ASN A 550 -1.54 18.40 -29.32
N ASN A 551 -1.05 17.18 -29.53
CA ASN A 551 -1.21 16.46 -30.78
C ASN A 551 -2.27 15.35 -30.67
N GLU A 552 -3.55 15.75 -30.71
CA GLU A 552 -4.70 14.82 -30.56
C GLU A 552 -4.70 13.66 -31.56
N VAL A 553 -4.17 13.88 -32.78
CA VAL A 553 -4.11 12.84 -33.81
C VAL A 553 -3.17 11.72 -33.39
N SER A 554 -1.98 12.07 -32.89
CA SER A 554 -1.01 11.09 -32.39
C SER A 554 -1.50 10.35 -31.15
N ILE A 555 -2.25 11.03 -30.27
CA ILE A 555 -2.89 10.41 -29.09
C ILE A 555 -3.91 9.37 -29.55
N LYS A 556 -4.79 9.70 -30.50
CA LYS A 556 -5.78 8.76 -31.04
C LYS A 556 -5.13 7.56 -31.75
N GLY A 557 -3.95 7.74 -32.32
CA GLY A 557 -3.16 6.67 -32.93
C GLY A 557 -2.63 5.62 -31.95
N ARG A 558 -2.63 5.90 -30.63
CA ARG A 558 -2.13 5.01 -29.57
C ARG A 558 -3.26 4.46 -28.69
N MET A 559 -4.39 4.12 -29.30
CA MET A 559 -5.60 3.72 -28.57
C MET A 559 -5.42 2.48 -27.68
N ASP A 560 -4.58 1.51 -28.08
CA ASP A 560 -4.34 0.32 -27.24
C ASP A 560 -3.62 0.65 -25.93
N ASP A 561 -2.66 1.59 -25.96
CA ASP A 561 -1.99 2.09 -24.76
C ASP A 561 -2.98 2.84 -23.86
N ILE A 562 -3.88 3.64 -24.46
CA ILE A 562 -4.93 4.37 -23.73
C ILE A 562 -5.90 3.39 -23.06
N ARG A 563 -6.30 2.32 -23.78
CA ARG A 563 -7.17 1.27 -23.24
C ARG A 563 -6.54 0.62 -22.02
N LEU A 564 -5.25 0.30 -22.09
CA LEU A 564 -4.53 -0.29 -20.97
C LEU A 564 -4.41 0.68 -19.78
N TRP A 565 -4.00 1.93 -20.05
CA TRP A 565 -3.88 2.98 -19.04
C TRP A 565 -5.19 3.24 -18.30
N ALA A 566 -6.30 3.30 -19.03
CA ALA A 566 -7.63 3.49 -18.46
C ALA A 566 -8.09 2.27 -17.66
N SER A 567 -7.82 1.06 -18.16
CA SER A 567 -8.19 -0.19 -17.48
C SER A 567 -7.49 -0.35 -16.13
N TYR A 568 -6.22 0.05 -16.03
CA TYR A 568 -5.49 0.05 -14.76
C TYR A 568 -6.03 1.04 -13.72
N ARG A 569 -6.86 2.01 -14.13
CA ARG A 569 -7.55 2.97 -13.26
C ARG A 569 -9.03 2.64 -13.08
N GLY A 570 -9.47 1.49 -13.59
CA GLY A 570 -10.83 0.96 -13.45
C GLY A 570 -10.91 -0.26 -12.54
N GLN A 571 -12.12 -0.85 -12.50
CA GLN A 571 -12.37 -2.18 -11.93
C GLN A 571 -12.33 -3.20 -13.05
N THR A 572 -11.12 -3.61 -13.45
CA THR A 572 -10.93 -4.58 -14.54
C THR A 572 -10.05 -5.73 -14.12
N LEU A 573 -10.22 -6.90 -14.76
CA LEU A 573 -9.39 -8.07 -14.50
C LEU A 573 -7.90 -7.78 -14.78
N ALA A 574 -7.59 -7.03 -15.84
CA ALA A 574 -6.20 -6.74 -16.22
C ALA A 574 -5.42 -6.04 -15.11
N ARG A 575 -6.07 -5.14 -14.36
CA ARG A 575 -5.46 -4.45 -13.23
C ARG A 575 -5.12 -5.42 -12.10
N THR A 576 -6.07 -6.24 -11.71
CA THR A 576 -5.91 -7.23 -10.63
C THR A 576 -4.85 -8.25 -10.99
N VAL A 577 -4.83 -8.70 -12.24
CA VAL A 577 -3.79 -9.58 -12.76
C VAL A 577 -2.42 -8.92 -12.66
N ARG A 578 -2.26 -7.67 -13.13
CA ARG A 578 -1.01 -6.93 -12.99
C ARG A 578 -0.55 -6.85 -11.53
N GLY A 579 -1.45 -6.48 -10.62
CA GLY A 579 -1.17 -6.37 -9.19
C GLY A 579 -0.66 -7.67 -8.58
N MET A 580 -1.35 -8.79 -8.83
CA MET A 580 -0.93 -10.08 -8.28
C MET A 580 0.35 -10.62 -8.94
N MET A 581 0.60 -10.29 -10.20
CA MET A 581 1.82 -10.67 -10.89
C MET A 581 3.07 -9.93 -10.37
N TYR A 582 2.90 -8.87 -9.57
CA TYR A 582 4.02 -8.28 -8.84
C TYR A 582 4.66 -9.24 -7.84
N TYR A 583 3.94 -10.23 -7.31
CA TYR A 583 4.56 -11.29 -6.49
C TYR A 583 5.64 -12.04 -7.28
N ARG A 584 5.32 -12.47 -8.49
CA ARG A 584 6.29 -13.13 -9.37
C ARG A 584 7.51 -12.24 -9.63
N ARG A 585 7.28 -10.96 -9.99
CA ARG A 585 8.34 -9.99 -10.27
C ARG A 585 9.23 -9.73 -9.06
N ALA A 586 8.63 -9.59 -7.87
CA ALA A 586 9.35 -9.41 -6.63
C ALA A 586 10.23 -10.63 -6.29
N LEU A 587 9.68 -11.84 -6.42
CA LEU A 587 10.41 -13.09 -6.19
C LEU A 587 11.56 -13.30 -7.19
N GLU A 588 11.35 -12.95 -8.47
CA GLU A 588 12.39 -13.01 -9.50
C GLU A 588 13.60 -12.14 -9.12
N LEU A 589 13.35 -10.89 -8.70
CA LEU A 589 14.40 -9.97 -8.25
C LEU A 589 15.08 -10.45 -6.97
N GLN A 590 14.30 -10.85 -5.95
CA GLN A 590 14.84 -11.33 -4.68
C GLN A 590 15.67 -12.60 -4.84
N CYS A 591 15.26 -13.51 -5.74
CA CYS A 591 16.01 -14.73 -6.01
C CYS A 591 17.33 -14.43 -6.73
N TYR A 592 17.33 -13.44 -7.63
CA TYR A 592 18.55 -12.98 -8.29
C TYR A 592 19.54 -12.37 -7.28
N GLU A 593 19.03 -11.59 -6.31
CA GLU A 593 19.85 -11.07 -5.20
C GLU A 593 20.43 -12.20 -4.34
N ASP A 594 19.59 -13.15 -3.90
CA ASP A 594 20.04 -14.30 -3.09
C ASP A 594 21.18 -15.07 -3.78
N MET A 595 21.16 -15.17 -5.12
CA MET A 595 22.19 -15.85 -5.91
C MET A 595 23.51 -15.06 -6.06
N ILE A 596 23.44 -13.74 -6.18
CA ILE A 596 24.65 -12.90 -6.25
C ILE A 596 25.40 -12.94 -4.92
N ASN A 597 24.65 -13.03 -3.82
CA ASN A 597 25.18 -13.05 -2.47
C ASN A 597 25.98 -14.33 -2.15
N ASP A 598 25.68 -15.46 -2.82
CA ASP A 598 26.30 -16.76 -2.53
C ASP A 598 27.61 -17.03 -3.28
N GLN A 599 27.82 -16.46 -4.47
CA GLN A 599 28.92 -16.90 -5.37
C GLN A 599 29.92 -15.80 -5.74
N GLY A 600 29.74 -14.57 -5.25
CA GLY A 600 30.58 -13.44 -5.66
C GLY A 600 30.38 -13.04 -7.13
N TYR A 601 30.91 -11.88 -7.49
CA TYR A 601 30.83 -11.34 -8.86
C TYR A 601 31.74 -12.16 -9.80
N GLY A 602 31.18 -12.70 -10.89
CA GLY A 602 31.97 -13.44 -11.88
C GLY A 602 31.24 -13.71 -13.19
N LEU A 603 31.76 -13.13 -14.27
CA LEU A 603 31.53 -13.35 -15.71
C LEU A 603 30.10 -13.16 -16.27
N ALA A 604 29.98 -12.37 -17.34
CA ALA A 604 28.73 -12.02 -18.01
C ALA A 604 27.90 -13.23 -18.50
N ASP A 605 28.54 -14.35 -18.83
CA ASP A 605 27.85 -15.61 -19.19
C ASP A 605 27.08 -16.22 -18.01
N LEU A 606 27.50 -15.95 -16.77
CA LEU A 606 26.83 -16.44 -15.56
C LEU A 606 25.57 -15.62 -15.23
N ASP A 607 25.49 -14.36 -15.66
CA ASP A 607 24.34 -13.48 -15.36
C ASP A 607 23.08 -13.92 -16.11
N THR A 608 23.20 -14.33 -17.37
CA THR A 608 22.06 -14.87 -18.14
C THR A 608 21.54 -16.17 -17.52
N ALA A 609 22.45 -17.05 -17.08
CA ALA A 609 22.08 -18.29 -16.40
C ALA A 609 21.41 -18.04 -15.04
N LYS A 610 21.92 -17.08 -14.25
CA LYS A 610 21.32 -16.65 -12.98
C LYS A 610 19.92 -16.07 -13.20
N ALA A 611 19.73 -15.22 -14.21
CA ALA A 611 18.43 -14.65 -14.55
C ALA A 611 17.42 -15.71 -15.03
N ALA A 612 17.85 -16.69 -15.82
CA ALA A 612 16.99 -17.81 -16.20
C ALA A 612 16.58 -18.66 -14.99
N ARG A 613 17.52 -18.92 -14.08
CA ARG A 613 17.27 -19.71 -12.87
C ARG A 613 16.39 -18.98 -11.86
N SER A 614 16.54 -17.66 -11.70
CA SER A 614 15.67 -16.86 -10.82
C SER A 614 14.22 -16.87 -11.30
N LYS A 615 13.99 -16.77 -12.61
CA LYS A 615 12.67 -16.93 -13.23
C LYS A 615 12.06 -18.31 -12.93
N ALA A 616 12.84 -19.38 -13.13
CA ALA A 616 12.37 -20.74 -12.88
C ALA A 616 11.99 -20.97 -11.41
N ILE A 617 12.78 -20.46 -10.46
CA ILE A 617 12.47 -20.57 -9.03
C ILE A 617 11.21 -19.77 -8.69
N ALA A 618 11.05 -18.55 -9.21
CA ALA A 618 9.85 -17.75 -9.01
C ALA A 618 8.59 -18.47 -9.53
N ASP A 619 8.67 -19.12 -10.70
CA ASP A 619 7.56 -19.87 -11.30
C ASP A 619 7.20 -21.17 -10.54
N ILE A 620 8.15 -21.73 -9.78
CA ILE A 620 7.91 -22.86 -8.86
C ILE A 620 7.25 -22.37 -7.56
N LYS A 621 7.68 -21.23 -7.04
CA LYS A 621 7.22 -20.70 -5.74
C LYS A 621 5.88 -19.98 -5.81
N PHE A 622 5.53 -19.41 -6.96
CA PHE A 622 4.31 -18.63 -7.12
C PHE A 622 3.49 -19.05 -8.33
N THR A 623 2.20 -19.27 -8.10
CA THR A 623 1.24 -19.56 -9.17
C THR A 623 -0.03 -18.75 -9.03
N TYR A 624 -0.52 -18.15 -10.11
CA TYR A 624 -1.75 -17.38 -10.09
C TYR A 624 -2.84 -18.05 -10.92
N VAL A 625 -3.98 -18.36 -10.30
CA VAL A 625 -5.14 -19.00 -10.94
C VAL A 625 -6.31 -18.03 -10.93
N VAL A 626 -6.85 -17.73 -12.10
CA VAL A 626 -8.11 -16.99 -12.23
C VAL A 626 -9.21 -17.95 -12.65
N SER A 627 -10.27 -17.98 -11.85
CA SER A 627 -11.45 -18.79 -12.06
C SER A 627 -12.42 -18.06 -12.98
N CYS A 628 -12.19 -18.15 -14.30
CA CYS A 628 -13.00 -17.53 -15.34
C CYS A 628 -14.11 -18.46 -15.83
N GLN A 629 -15.24 -18.48 -15.14
CA GLN A 629 -16.31 -19.44 -15.40
C GLN A 629 -16.75 -19.51 -16.87
N LEU A 630 -16.91 -18.35 -17.52
CA LEU A 630 -17.46 -18.22 -18.87
C LEU A 630 -16.41 -18.24 -20.00
N TYR A 631 -15.13 -18.46 -19.69
CA TYR A 631 -14.06 -18.40 -20.70
C TYR A 631 -14.29 -19.35 -21.89
N GLY A 632 -14.73 -20.59 -21.62
CA GLY A 632 -15.07 -21.55 -22.66
C GLY A 632 -16.22 -21.10 -23.56
N VAL A 633 -17.21 -20.41 -23.00
CA VAL A 633 -18.33 -19.84 -23.76
C VAL A 633 -17.84 -18.69 -24.64
N HIS A 634 -17.09 -17.74 -24.06
CA HIS A 634 -16.51 -16.59 -24.78
C HIS A 634 -15.60 -17.03 -25.94
N LYS A 635 -14.84 -18.12 -25.76
CA LYS A 635 -13.99 -18.71 -26.80
C LYS A 635 -14.78 -19.12 -28.04
N THR A 636 -15.98 -19.68 -27.87
CA THR A 636 -16.84 -20.20 -28.95
C THR A 636 -17.89 -19.22 -29.45
N SER A 637 -18.05 -18.09 -28.76
CA SER A 637 -19.09 -17.11 -29.08
C SER A 637 -18.84 -16.41 -30.42
N LYS A 638 -19.95 -16.07 -31.09
CA LYS A 638 -19.95 -15.25 -32.31
C LYS A 638 -20.12 -13.76 -32.01
N ASP A 639 -20.47 -13.42 -30.77
CA ASP A 639 -20.60 -12.03 -30.36
C ASP A 639 -19.23 -11.35 -30.26
N SER A 640 -19.10 -10.16 -30.87
CA SER A 640 -17.83 -9.45 -30.96
C SER A 640 -17.29 -9.04 -29.58
N ARG A 641 -18.18 -8.69 -28.64
CA ARG A 641 -17.76 -8.31 -27.28
C ARG A 641 -17.26 -9.53 -26.51
N GLU A 642 -18.01 -10.63 -26.51
CA GLU A 642 -17.61 -11.86 -25.83
C GLU A 642 -16.29 -12.42 -26.40
N ARG A 643 -16.14 -12.37 -27.73
CA ARG A 643 -14.89 -12.74 -28.40
C ARG A 643 -13.73 -11.84 -27.98
N GLY A 644 -13.96 -10.54 -27.87
CA GLY A 644 -12.99 -9.58 -27.36
C GLY A 644 -12.56 -9.85 -25.91
N LEU A 645 -13.46 -10.30 -25.03
CA LEU A 645 -13.11 -10.71 -23.66
C LEU A 645 -12.17 -11.91 -23.67
N TYR A 646 -12.42 -12.91 -24.51
CA TYR A 646 -11.51 -14.05 -24.70
C TYR A 646 -10.12 -13.60 -25.16
N GLU A 647 -10.04 -12.74 -26.18
CA GLU A 647 -8.76 -12.25 -26.73
C GLU A 647 -7.98 -11.43 -25.70
N ASN A 648 -8.67 -10.60 -24.92
CA ASN A 648 -8.04 -9.84 -23.83
C ASN A 648 -7.48 -10.77 -22.74
N ILE A 649 -8.20 -11.83 -22.34
CA ILE A 649 -7.70 -12.82 -21.36
C ILE A 649 -6.52 -13.61 -21.94
N LEU A 650 -6.56 -13.99 -23.21
CA LEU A 650 -5.45 -14.66 -23.88
C LEU A 650 -4.19 -13.77 -23.88
N ASN A 651 -4.33 -12.50 -24.22
CA ASN A 651 -3.22 -11.53 -24.18
C ASN A 651 -2.62 -11.39 -22.77
N LEU A 652 -3.46 -11.45 -21.71
CA LEU A 652 -2.97 -11.48 -20.33
C LEU A 652 -2.18 -12.76 -20.03
N MET A 653 -2.62 -13.93 -20.49
CA MET A 653 -1.88 -15.19 -20.32
C MET A 653 -0.54 -15.19 -21.04
N LEU A 654 -0.48 -14.60 -22.25
CA LEU A 654 0.76 -14.45 -23.01
C LEU A 654 1.72 -13.45 -22.35
N THR A 655 1.19 -12.39 -21.73
CA THR A 655 1.98 -11.38 -21.03
C THR A 655 2.54 -11.90 -19.70
N TYR A 656 1.78 -12.74 -18.99
CA TYR A 656 2.09 -13.19 -17.64
C TYR A 656 2.24 -14.72 -17.54
N PRO A 657 3.48 -15.25 -17.58
CA PRO A 657 3.72 -16.70 -17.66
C PRO A 657 3.19 -17.54 -16.48
N ALA A 658 3.03 -16.95 -15.29
CA ALA A 658 2.50 -17.63 -14.11
C ALA A 658 0.97 -17.56 -13.99
N LEU A 659 0.29 -16.82 -14.87
CA LEU A 659 -1.17 -16.76 -14.93
C LEU A 659 -1.71 -18.04 -15.55
N ARG A 660 -2.74 -18.60 -14.92
CA ARG A 660 -3.46 -19.78 -15.36
C ARG A 660 -4.96 -19.47 -15.30
N ILE A 661 -5.71 -19.92 -16.29
CA ILE A 661 -7.15 -19.69 -16.34
C ILE A 661 -7.88 -21.01 -16.14
N ALA A 662 -8.77 -21.05 -15.16
CA ALA A 662 -9.65 -22.17 -14.89
C ALA A 662 -11.07 -21.81 -15.32
N TYR A 663 -11.73 -22.65 -16.10
CA TYR A 663 -13.10 -22.40 -16.57
C TYR A 663 -13.96 -23.65 -16.55
N ILE A 664 -15.27 -23.45 -16.71
CA ILE A 664 -16.25 -24.54 -16.79
C ILE A 664 -16.58 -24.82 -18.25
N ASP A 665 -16.37 -26.07 -18.65
CA ASP A 665 -16.76 -26.59 -19.97
C ASP A 665 -17.99 -27.48 -19.82
N GLU A 666 -19.05 -27.15 -20.56
CA GLU A 666 -20.32 -27.89 -20.56
C GLU A 666 -20.40 -28.74 -21.83
N LYS A 667 -20.49 -30.06 -21.67
CA LYS A 667 -20.64 -31.00 -22.80
C LYS A 667 -21.91 -31.82 -22.66
N GLU A 668 -22.67 -31.90 -23.75
CA GLU A 668 -23.81 -32.81 -23.85
C GLU A 668 -23.31 -34.19 -24.29
N VAL A 669 -23.50 -35.19 -23.44
CA VAL A 669 -23.07 -36.57 -23.71
C VAL A 669 -24.29 -37.47 -23.82
N GLN A 670 -24.35 -38.27 -24.89
CA GLN A 670 -25.37 -39.29 -25.05
C GLN A 670 -24.99 -40.52 -24.21
N LEU A 671 -25.82 -40.84 -23.22
CA LEU A 671 -25.69 -42.06 -22.43
C LEU A 671 -26.11 -43.29 -23.25
N ARG A 672 -25.66 -44.48 -22.83
CA ARG A 672 -26.00 -45.77 -23.47
C ARG A 672 -27.51 -46.06 -23.56
N ASN A 673 -28.33 -45.33 -22.80
CA ASN A 673 -29.80 -45.43 -22.79
C ASN A 673 -30.49 -44.41 -23.72
N GLY A 674 -29.74 -43.66 -24.55
CA GLY A 674 -30.28 -42.66 -25.47
C GLY A 674 -30.64 -41.32 -24.82
N LYS A 675 -30.44 -41.17 -23.50
CA LYS A 675 -30.71 -39.91 -22.78
C LYS A 675 -29.50 -38.98 -22.89
N ILE A 676 -29.76 -37.70 -23.17
CA ILE A 676 -28.73 -36.65 -23.18
C ILE A 676 -28.54 -36.17 -21.74
N GLU A 677 -27.30 -36.24 -21.24
CA GLU A 677 -26.91 -35.72 -19.94
C GLU A 677 -25.85 -34.63 -20.11
N LYS A 678 -26.04 -33.50 -19.42
CA LYS A 678 -25.04 -32.43 -19.36
C LYS A 678 -23.94 -32.82 -18.38
N GLN A 679 -22.72 -32.91 -18.89
CA GLN A 679 -21.54 -33.15 -18.09
C GLN A 679 -20.73 -31.87 -17.98
N TYR A 680 -20.31 -31.57 -16.75
CA TYR A 680 -19.55 -30.39 -16.41
C TYR A 680 -18.09 -30.78 -16.18
N TYR A 681 -17.17 -30.01 -16.76
CA TYR A 681 -15.74 -30.18 -16.59
C TYR A 681 -15.13 -28.87 -16.09
N SER A 682 -14.21 -28.95 -15.14
CA SER A 682 -13.29 -27.85 -14.85
C SER A 682 -12.02 -28.05 -15.68
N VAL A 683 -11.64 -27.03 -16.44
CA VAL A 683 -10.51 -27.07 -17.37
C VAL A 683 -9.51 -25.99 -16.99
N LEU A 684 -8.23 -26.35 -16.95
CA LEU A 684 -7.12 -25.41 -16.72
C LEU A 684 -6.35 -25.19 -18.02
N VAL A 685 -6.18 -23.93 -18.39
CA VAL A 685 -5.38 -23.51 -19.54
C VAL A 685 -4.24 -22.56 -19.14
N LYS A 686 -3.20 -22.51 -19.97
CA LYS A 686 -2.03 -21.65 -19.79
C LYS A 686 -1.46 -21.22 -21.15
N GLY A 687 -0.80 -20.07 -21.20
CA GLY A 687 -0.04 -19.62 -22.36
C GLY A 687 -0.96 -19.33 -23.54
N ASP A 688 -0.67 -19.94 -24.69
CA ASP A 688 -1.48 -19.81 -25.91
C ASP A 688 -2.72 -20.73 -25.88
N ASP A 689 -3.48 -20.65 -24.78
CA ASP A 689 -4.69 -21.47 -24.54
C ASP A 689 -4.45 -22.99 -24.57
N GLU A 690 -3.29 -23.43 -24.07
CA GLU A 690 -2.94 -24.84 -23.96
C GLU A 690 -3.69 -25.49 -22.79
N GLU A 691 -4.51 -26.50 -23.07
CA GLU A 691 -5.22 -27.29 -22.06
C GLU A 691 -4.24 -28.19 -21.29
N ILE A 692 -4.06 -27.91 -19.99
CA ILE A 692 -3.17 -28.68 -19.11
C ILE A 692 -3.93 -29.82 -18.43
N TYR A 693 -5.09 -29.50 -17.85
CA TYR A 693 -5.89 -30.44 -17.08
C TYR A 693 -7.38 -30.27 -17.38
N ARG A 694 -8.09 -31.39 -17.32
CA ARG A 694 -9.56 -31.47 -17.40
C ARG A 694 -10.07 -32.44 -16.37
N ILE A 695 -10.96 -31.97 -15.50
CA ILE A 695 -11.51 -32.74 -14.39
C ILE A 695 -13.03 -32.71 -14.47
N ARG A 696 -13.66 -33.89 -14.44
CA ARG A 696 -15.13 -33.99 -14.43
C ARG A 696 -15.67 -33.58 -13.06
N LEU A 697 -16.68 -32.70 -13.07
CA LEU A 697 -17.36 -32.23 -11.88
C LEU A 697 -18.61 -33.09 -11.60
N PRO A 698 -19.03 -33.21 -10.33
CA PRO A 698 -20.22 -34.00 -9.95
C PRO A 698 -21.54 -33.34 -10.37
N GLY A 699 -21.51 -32.06 -10.74
CA GLY A 699 -22.67 -31.27 -11.17
C GLY A 699 -22.26 -29.83 -11.48
N LYS A 700 -23.25 -28.96 -11.71
CA LYS A 700 -23.00 -27.54 -11.98
C LYS A 700 -22.55 -26.82 -10.69
N PRO A 701 -21.32 -26.27 -10.62
CA PRO A 701 -20.79 -25.68 -9.38
C PRO A 701 -21.61 -24.50 -8.83
N THR A 702 -22.27 -23.76 -9.72
CA THR A 702 -23.03 -22.55 -9.37
C THR A 702 -24.40 -22.82 -8.75
N GLU A 703 -24.87 -24.08 -8.70
CA GLU A 703 -26.17 -24.43 -8.10
C GLU A 703 -26.08 -24.76 -6.60
N VAL A 704 -24.86 -24.87 -6.05
CA VAL A 704 -24.63 -25.36 -4.67
C VAL A 704 -24.63 -24.23 -3.62
N GLY A 705 -24.55 -22.95 -4.01
CA GLY A 705 -24.48 -21.80 -3.09
C GLY A 705 -24.05 -20.48 -3.74
N GLU A 706 -23.51 -19.54 -2.96
CA GLU A 706 -23.14 -18.18 -3.41
C GLU A 706 -22.14 -18.15 -4.59
N GLY A 707 -22.34 -17.19 -5.50
CA GLY A 707 -21.68 -17.16 -6.81
C GLY A 707 -20.15 -17.08 -6.78
N LYS A 708 -19.56 -16.13 -6.02
CA LYS A 708 -18.09 -15.93 -5.99
C LYS A 708 -17.32 -17.09 -5.34
N PRO A 709 -17.69 -17.57 -4.12
CA PRO A 709 -16.99 -18.69 -3.49
C PRO A 709 -17.09 -19.98 -4.32
N ASN A 710 -18.25 -20.25 -4.92
CA ASN A 710 -18.41 -21.45 -5.76
C ASN A 710 -17.68 -21.35 -7.09
N ASN A 711 -17.51 -20.15 -7.63
CA ASN A 711 -16.61 -19.94 -8.75
C ASN A 711 -15.20 -20.38 -8.32
N GLN A 712 -14.66 -19.90 -7.20
CA GLN A 712 -13.32 -20.34 -6.75
C GLN A 712 -13.23 -21.85 -6.45
N ASN A 713 -14.29 -22.47 -5.90
CA ASN A 713 -14.29 -23.89 -5.52
C ASN A 713 -13.97 -24.84 -6.68
N HIS A 714 -14.41 -24.55 -7.90
CA HIS A 714 -14.10 -25.44 -9.02
C HIS A 714 -12.63 -25.35 -9.46
N ALA A 715 -12.01 -24.18 -9.28
CA ALA A 715 -10.64 -23.89 -9.69
C ALA A 715 -9.60 -24.22 -8.63
N ILE A 716 -10.00 -24.36 -7.36
CA ILE A 716 -9.09 -24.60 -6.23
C ILE A 716 -8.19 -25.83 -6.41
N ILE A 717 -8.69 -26.86 -7.08
CA ILE A 717 -7.97 -28.12 -7.38
C ILE A 717 -6.72 -27.89 -8.27
N PHE A 718 -6.66 -26.76 -8.97
CA PHE A 718 -5.53 -26.37 -9.82
C PHE A 718 -4.50 -25.50 -9.11
N THR A 719 -4.81 -25.01 -7.91
CA THR A 719 -3.84 -24.27 -7.09
C THR A 719 -2.71 -25.21 -6.63
N ARG A 720 -1.53 -24.65 -6.43
CA ARG A 720 -0.31 -25.37 -6.04
C ARG A 720 0.44 -24.61 -4.95
N GLY A 721 1.25 -25.33 -4.20
CA GLY A 721 2.00 -24.79 -3.07
C GLY A 721 1.31 -25.03 -1.73
N GLU A 722 1.93 -24.55 -0.67
CA GLU A 722 1.53 -24.83 0.72
C GLU A 722 0.59 -23.75 1.27
N ALA A 723 0.63 -22.53 0.72
CA ALA A 723 -0.29 -21.45 1.07
C ALA A 723 -1.21 -21.06 -0.10
N LEU A 724 -2.45 -20.65 0.22
CA LEU A 724 -3.43 -20.17 -0.76
C LEU A 724 -4.00 -18.83 -0.31
N GLN A 725 -3.85 -17.81 -1.14
CA GLN A 725 -4.47 -16.50 -0.98
C GLN A 725 -5.68 -16.41 -1.92
N ALA A 726 -6.88 -16.41 -1.34
CA ALA A 726 -8.11 -16.17 -2.08
C ALA A 726 -8.45 -14.68 -2.03
N ILE A 727 -8.61 -14.04 -3.18
CA ILE A 727 -8.91 -12.60 -3.30
C ILE A 727 -10.15 -12.37 -4.15
N ASP A 728 -10.75 -11.18 -4.05
CA ASP A 728 -11.78 -10.70 -4.96
C ASP A 728 -11.15 -9.97 -6.15
N MET A 729 -11.83 -9.97 -7.31
CA MET A 729 -11.37 -9.30 -8.52
C MET A 729 -11.19 -7.78 -8.34
N ASN A 730 -11.83 -7.16 -7.35
CA ASN A 730 -11.72 -5.72 -7.10
C ASN A 730 -10.49 -5.31 -6.26
N GLN A 731 -9.64 -6.27 -5.90
CA GLN A 731 -8.43 -6.04 -5.11
C GLN A 731 -7.22 -5.89 -6.02
N ASP A 732 -6.29 -5.02 -5.61
CA ASP A 732 -5.05 -4.76 -6.30
C ASP A 732 -3.88 -4.91 -5.33
N ASN A 733 -2.68 -5.12 -5.86
CA ASN A 733 -1.46 -5.23 -5.08
C ASN A 733 -0.33 -4.40 -5.69
N TYR A 734 0.65 -4.07 -4.87
CA TYR A 734 1.77 -3.20 -5.23
C TYR A 734 3.09 -3.96 -5.20
N LEU A 735 4.02 -3.57 -6.06
CA LEU A 735 5.33 -4.22 -6.14
C LEU A 735 6.13 -4.12 -4.85
N GLU A 736 6.12 -2.95 -4.21
CA GLU A 736 6.84 -2.70 -2.96
C GLU A 736 6.31 -3.54 -1.79
N GLU A 737 5.01 -3.87 -1.80
CA GLU A 737 4.40 -4.74 -0.80
C GLU A 737 4.66 -6.22 -1.10
N ALA A 738 4.72 -6.58 -2.38
CA ALA A 738 5.03 -7.95 -2.83
C ALA A 738 6.40 -8.45 -2.34
N PHE A 739 7.39 -7.56 -2.14
CA PHE A 739 8.69 -7.93 -1.56
C PHE A 739 8.60 -8.51 -0.15
N LYS A 740 7.52 -8.24 0.60
CA LYS A 740 7.33 -8.71 1.98
C LYS A 740 6.53 -10.00 2.07
N MET A 741 6.12 -10.59 0.95
CA MET A 741 5.36 -11.83 0.95
C MET A 741 6.12 -12.98 1.64
N ARG A 742 7.45 -13.03 1.51
CA ARG A 742 8.29 -13.98 2.24
C ARG A 742 8.20 -13.79 3.76
N ASN A 743 8.25 -12.55 4.23
CA ASN A 743 8.11 -12.22 5.65
C ASN A 743 6.73 -12.62 6.18
N LEU A 744 5.69 -12.37 5.39
CA LEU A 744 4.32 -12.71 5.75
C LEU A 744 4.14 -14.23 5.87
N LEU A 745 4.64 -15.01 4.92
CA LEU A 745 4.47 -16.46 4.94
C LEU A 745 5.19 -17.12 6.12
N GLU A 746 6.28 -16.54 6.61
CA GLU A 746 6.94 -17.00 7.84
C GLU A 746 6.07 -16.91 9.09
N GLU A 747 5.04 -16.05 9.10
CA GLU A 747 4.08 -16.02 10.20
C GLU A 747 3.41 -17.40 10.39
N PHE A 748 3.22 -18.18 9.33
CA PHE A 748 2.67 -19.54 9.41
C PHE A 748 3.58 -20.53 10.15
N LEU A 749 4.89 -20.27 10.18
CA LEU A 749 5.88 -21.10 10.87
C LEU A 749 6.09 -20.67 12.33
N LEU A 750 5.65 -19.46 12.69
CA LEU A 750 5.74 -18.95 14.05
C LEU A 750 4.56 -19.41 14.91
N THR A 751 4.87 -19.80 16.15
CA THR A 751 3.87 -20.26 17.10
C THR A 751 3.25 -19.07 17.85
N HIS A 752 2.05 -18.65 17.43
CA HIS A 752 1.29 -17.56 18.10
C HIS A 752 0.34 -18.07 19.19
N GLY A 753 0.60 -19.24 19.77
CA GLY A 753 -0.25 -19.86 20.79
C GLY A 753 -0.46 -21.35 20.53
N LYS A 754 -1.68 -21.85 20.75
CA LYS A 754 -2.00 -23.29 20.63
C LYS A 754 -2.41 -23.75 19.23
N SER A 755 -2.69 -22.85 18.31
CA SER A 755 -3.14 -23.16 16.94
C SER A 755 -2.21 -22.53 15.92
N GLU A 756 -2.08 -23.18 14.77
CA GLU A 756 -1.45 -22.59 13.59
C GLU A 756 -2.15 -21.28 13.23
N PRO A 757 -1.40 -20.21 12.91
CA PRO A 757 -2.00 -18.91 12.65
C PRO A 757 -2.71 -18.93 11.30
N THR A 758 -3.88 -18.29 11.24
CA THR A 758 -4.60 -18.02 9.99
C THR A 758 -4.62 -16.51 9.79
N ILE A 759 -4.04 -16.03 8.69
CA ILE A 759 -4.04 -14.60 8.36
C ILE A 759 -5.38 -14.29 7.69
N LEU A 760 -6.24 -13.54 8.40
CA LEU A 760 -7.58 -13.19 7.92
C LEU A 760 -7.56 -12.18 6.76
N GLY A 761 -6.50 -11.37 6.67
CA GLY A 761 -6.33 -10.41 5.60
C GLY A 761 -5.04 -9.60 5.76
N VAL A 762 -4.47 -9.21 4.64
CA VAL A 762 -3.36 -8.25 4.55
C VAL A 762 -3.93 -6.95 4.01
N ARG A 763 -3.29 -5.82 4.32
CA ARG A 763 -3.74 -4.51 3.84
C ARG A 763 -3.51 -4.40 2.33
N GLU A 764 -4.50 -4.87 1.56
CA GLU A 764 -4.57 -4.77 0.11
C GLU A 764 -5.27 -3.48 -0.31
N HIS A 765 -4.93 -2.95 -1.48
CA HIS A 765 -5.59 -1.74 -1.96
C HIS A 765 -6.92 -2.09 -2.63
N ILE A 766 -8.01 -1.74 -1.95
CA ILE A 766 -9.37 -1.86 -2.47
C ILE A 766 -9.69 -0.57 -3.25
N PHE A 767 -10.16 -0.69 -4.49
CA PHE A 767 -10.43 0.44 -5.37
C PHE A 767 -11.61 1.35 -4.96
N THR A 768 -12.15 1.23 -3.75
CA THR A 768 -13.25 2.09 -3.27
C THR A 768 -12.79 3.51 -2.88
N GLY A 769 -11.52 3.85 -3.08
CA GLY A 769 -10.81 5.01 -2.51
C GLY A 769 -11.10 6.43 -3.01
N ARG A 770 -12.26 6.76 -3.61
CA ARG A 770 -12.74 8.16 -3.65
C ARG A 770 -14.18 8.35 -3.15
N ALA A 771 -14.91 7.27 -2.86
CA ALA A 771 -16.15 7.32 -2.10
C ALA A 771 -15.93 6.50 -0.82
N ILE A 772 -15.78 7.21 0.30
CA ILE A 772 -15.69 6.65 1.64
C ILE A 772 -16.87 5.70 1.86
N LEU A 773 -16.63 4.40 1.76
CA LEU A 773 -17.46 3.38 2.39
C LEU A 773 -16.54 2.53 3.24
N ILE A 774 -16.35 2.98 4.47
CA ILE A 774 -15.79 2.16 5.53
C ILE A 774 -16.81 1.04 5.76
N ILE A 775 -16.58 -0.13 5.18
CA ILE A 775 -17.26 -1.34 5.64
C ILE A 775 -16.55 -1.74 6.92
N ILE A 776 -17.01 -1.18 8.04
CA ILE A 776 -16.79 -1.76 9.37
C ILE A 776 -17.62 -3.04 9.36
N GLY A 777 -16.98 -4.17 9.10
CA GLY A 777 -17.55 -5.47 9.39
C GLY A 777 -17.68 -5.61 10.90
N VAL A 778 -18.92 -5.64 11.39
CA VAL A 778 -19.30 -6.07 12.74
C VAL A 778 -19.18 -7.58 12.85
#